data_AF-A0A8N5HXQ1-F1
#
_entry.id   AF-A0A8N5HXQ1-F1
#
_cell.length_a   1.000
_cell.length_b   1.000
_cell.length_c   1.000
_cell.angle_alpha   90.00
_cell.angle_beta   90.00
_cell.angle_gamma   90.00
#
_symmetry.space_group_name_H-M   'P 1'
#
loop_
_entity.id
_entity.type
_entity.pdbx_description
1 polymer ?
#
loop_
_entity_poly.entity_id
_entity_poly.type
_entity_poly.pdbx_seq_one_letter_code
_entity_poly.pdbx_strand_id
1 'polypeptide(L)'
;MPVQLLKIIEGQSETPLPSHLQREDLKHLQEGCDYTNKYIQGIVTLSYPLTKLRDGTDFFKIVVQDSDNLCSQINSINVFMYGKMAEDCAKIIRHGETFIVAGFKVIKLPTEREDARHDCHLEVSEEAGSTIYIYTKPGTTAASETASVSVAPKYVYTPLNHLKDGTVVNLYGVVKFFKPPYISKGTDYCSIVTLVDQSNVKLTCSLFSGNLDFLPKIYKVGDIVRFHRIKIREYNGQMQGITSGGFASLTFDGTVGAPVVPRTSSRVYTFMDEEQKTIEELRIWAASNISISGPATKLSGVQPMLFFDLTCQLVGKAKVDGSSFLLKVWDGTECPYPTWKVPVEAQDLEGEKVLLHQLRNLAVDILVYDNHVQLAESLKIGSFLRIYSIHAKEASADNEDVSHMEFHLHGGTCYGRGIGVLPESNPDVKELKEFLESVTLTDSQNMESCSMDIDSTFGNVTVCVMLFHLSVYCFAVLTDHQDLSNTELKTITNSAAPQQYRIRAKLRTYKPQKLHQSVKLHCSKCNSLQEVPDRDDFDFILHGSAGTAPNPELHNTSWYESVTWTAQEQKQRKIAIHFVKRDEMLQHPEDTLIMIEGGTLKEIWKLTKRFKCVIPVRSTEDDLELLDLSAPFLLKGNVKYYGCKQCSTPKPMKNLSSIAAEQQPSWESTEIAQVLGIELLQYVFIMKFTLVDETGSLNAYLFDDEKFFQIPASEILTSNFLQQKMQMTMNALCPPGRKLGDLPWLECFIKSYNVRDAMKNQVYYQIFDTTVAEDVV
;
A
#
# COMPACT_ATOMS: atom_id res chain seq x y z
N MET A 1 -35.57 -17.67 -44.24
CA MET A 1 -34.71 -17.03 -43.23
C MET A 1 -33.30 -17.00 -43.79
N PRO A 2 -32.63 -15.84 -43.80
CA PRO A 2 -31.30 -15.66 -44.40
C PRO A 2 -30.19 -16.37 -43.62
N VAL A 3 -30.43 -16.71 -42.33
CA VAL A 3 -29.53 -17.55 -41.51
C VAL A 3 -30.22 -18.88 -41.23
N GLN A 4 -29.56 -19.98 -41.59
CA GLN A 4 -30.05 -21.35 -41.41
C GLN A 4 -29.11 -22.16 -40.52
N LEU A 5 -29.69 -22.78 -39.49
CA LEU A 5 -28.96 -23.67 -38.58
C LEU A 5 -29.04 -25.10 -39.12
N LEU A 6 -27.88 -25.70 -39.38
CA LEU A 6 -27.78 -27.09 -39.79
C LEU A 6 -27.23 -27.92 -38.62
N LYS A 7 -27.91 -29.02 -38.28
CA LYS A 7 -27.46 -29.96 -37.25
C LYS A 7 -26.60 -31.05 -37.87
N ILE A 8 -25.53 -31.43 -37.18
CA ILE A 8 -24.70 -32.58 -37.53
C ILE A 8 -25.06 -33.73 -36.60
N ILE A 9 -25.49 -34.86 -37.16
CA ILE A 9 -25.69 -36.12 -36.45
C ILE A 9 -24.71 -37.13 -37.06
N GLU A 10 -23.86 -37.73 -36.22
CA GLU A 10 -22.90 -38.79 -36.65
C GLU A 10 -22.01 -38.42 -37.86
N GLY A 11 -21.61 -37.15 -37.98
CA GLY A 11 -20.69 -36.69 -39.03
C GLY A 11 -21.33 -36.44 -40.41
N GLN A 12 -22.66 -36.52 -40.53
CA GLN A 12 -23.41 -36.06 -41.70
C GLN A 12 -24.44 -35.00 -41.31
N SER A 13 -24.68 -34.04 -42.21
CA SER A 13 -25.67 -32.98 -42.02
C SER A 13 -27.09 -33.51 -42.21
N GLU A 14 -28.02 -33.18 -41.31
CA GLU A 14 -29.45 -33.57 -41.41
C GLU A 14 -30.13 -33.05 -42.71
N THR A 15 -29.65 -31.91 -43.23
CA THR A 15 -30.09 -31.31 -44.49
C THR A 15 -28.88 -30.99 -45.36
N PRO A 16 -28.75 -31.56 -46.57
CA PRO A 16 -27.67 -31.20 -47.50
C PRO A 16 -27.85 -29.76 -47.97
N LEU A 17 -26.74 -29.07 -48.24
CA LEU A 17 -26.76 -27.76 -48.90
C LEU A 17 -27.52 -27.87 -50.23
N PRO A 18 -28.23 -26.81 -50.67
CA PRO A 18 -28.94 -26.83 -51.94
C PRO A 18 -28.03 -27.29 -53.09
N SER A 19 -28.48 -28.27 -53.87
CA SER A 19 -27.67 -28.95 -54.90
C SER A 19 -27.20 -28.06 -56.05
N HIS A 20 -27.74 -26.84 -56.17
CA HIS A 20 -27.32 -25.86 -57.16
C HIS A 20 -26.12 -25.02 -56.71
N LEU A 21 -25.73 -25.07 -55.42
CA LEU A 21 -24.62 -24.30 -54.89
C LEU A 21 -23.28 -25.00 -55.14
N GLN A 22 -22.31 -24.27 -55.70
CA GLN A 22 -20.96 -24.76 -55.96
C GLN A 22 -19.95 -24.14 -54.99
N ARG A 23 -19.01 -24.95 -54.50
CA ARG A 23 -17.96 -24.46 -53.58
C ARG A 23 -16.92 -23.66 -54.35
N GLU A 24 -16.59 -22.47 -53.85
CA GLU A 24 -15.49 -21.65 -54.36
C GLU A 24 -14.33 -21.62 -53.37
N ASP A 25 -13.09 -21.74 -53.87
CA ASP A 25 -11.86 -21.57 -53.06
C ASP A 25 -11.55 -20.08 -52.92
N LEU A 26 -11.06 -19.67 -51.74
CA LEU A 26 -10.68 -18.29 -51.47
C LEU A 26 -9.68 -17.73 -52.50
N LYS A 27 -8.78 -18.54 -53.05
CA LYS A 27 -7.76 -18.12 -54.03
C LYS A 27 -8.34 -17.63 -55.37
N HIS A 28 -9.57 -18.00 -55.68
CA HIS A 28 -10.20 -17.68 -56.97
C HIS A 28 -11.14 -16.46 -56.89
N LEU A 29 -11.19 -15.78 -55.74
CA LEU A 29 -12.09 -14.64 -55.52
C LEU A 29 -11.58 -13.37 -56.20
N GLN A 30 -12.30 -12.95 -57.23
CA GLN A 30 -12.09 -11.70 -57.96
C GLN A 30 -13.34 -10.81 -57.88
N GLU A 31 -13.11 -9.51 -57.75
CA GLU A 31 -14.17 -8.49 -57.80
C GLU A 31 -14.81 -8.43 -59.20
N GLY A 32 -16.13 -8.31 -59.27
CA GLY A 32 -16.88 -8.21 -60.53
C GLY A 32 -17.38 -9.54 -61.11
N CYS A 33 -17.07 -10.68 -60.51
CA CYS A 33 -17.64 -11.98 -60.89
C CYS A 33 -18.98 -12.24 -60.19
N ASP A 34 -19.84 -13.05 -60.81
CA ASP A 34 -21.12 -13.49 -60.22
C ASP A 34 -20.92 -14.71 -59.30
N TYR A 35 -21.23 -14.54 -58.02
CA TYR A 35 -21.14 -15.58 -56.98
C TYR A 35 -22.53 -15.97 -56.42
N THR A 36 -23.61 -15.64 -57.11
CA THR A 36 -24.99 -15.86 -56.64
C THR A 36 -25.27 -17.34 -56.31
N ASN A 37 -24.74 -18.27 -57.12
CA ASN A 37 -24.87 -19.72 -56.90
C ASN A 37 -23.60 -20.38 -56.33
N LYS A 38 -22.71 -19.59 -55.73
CA LYS A 38 -21.46 -20.08 -55.15
C LYS A 38 -21.48 -19.94 -53.62
N TYR A 39 -20.76 -20.82 -52.94
CA TYR A 39 -20.58 -20.75 -51.50
C TYR A 39 -19.12 -20.90 -51.09
N ILE A 40 -18.78 -20.27 -49.96
CA ILE A 40 -17.50 -20.44 -49.27
C ILE A 40 -17.78 -21.12 -47.94
N GLN A 41 -16.92 -22.09 -47.60
CA GLN A 41 -16.96 -22.79 -46.33
C GLN A 41 -15.65 -22.55 -45.57
N GLY A 42 -15.76 -22.23 -44.30
CA GLY A 42 -14.59 -22.12 -43.43
C GLY A 42 -14.95 -22.10 -41.95
N ILE A 43 -13.93 -21.98 -41.12
CA ILE A 43 -14.05 -21.92 -39.67
C ILE A 43 -13.98 -20.46 -39.23
N VAL A 44 -14.90 -20.04 -38.36
CA VAL A 44 -14.86 -18.69 -37.79
C VAL A 44 -13.70 -18.58 -36.80
N THR A 45 -12.67 -17.81 -37.15
CA THR A 45 -11.49 -17.60 -36.30
C THR A 45 -11.57 -16.32 -35.48
N LEU A 46 -12.37 -15.35 -35.92
CA LEU A 46 -12.54 -14.09 -35.20
C LEU A 46 -13.93 -13.50 -35.47
N SER A 47 -14.58 -13.00 -34.44
CA SER A 47 -15.87 -12.29 -34.53
C SER A 47 -15.75 -10.96 -33.79
N TYR A 48 -16.17 -9.87 -34.43
CA TYR A 48 -16.20 -8.55 -33.83
C TYR A 48 -17.57 -8.27 -33.19
N PRO A 49 -17.68 -7.33 -32.23
CA PRO A 49 -18.99 -6.94 -31.68
C PRO A 49 -19.94 -6.42 -32.76
N LEU A 50 -21.25 -6.66 -32.58
CA LEU A 50 -22.29 -6.04 -33.39
C LEU A 50 -22.26 -4.52 -33.18
N THR A 51 -22.23 -3.75 -34.25
CA THR A 51 -22.18 -2.28 -34.22
C THR A 51 -23.26 -1.70 -35.13
N LYS A 52 -23.62 -0.43 -34.94
CA LYS A 52 -24.56 0.27 -35.82
C LYS A 52 -23.82 1.26 -36.70
N LEU A 53 -24.12 1.24 -38.00
CA LEU A 53 -23.64 2.23 -38.96
C LEU A 53 -24.37 3.57 -38.78
N ARG A 54 -23.85 4.63 -39.40
CA ARG A 54 -24.37 6.01 -39.24
C ARG A 54 -25.81 6.19 -39.70
N ASP A 55 -26.28 5.31 -40.58
CA ASP A 55 -27.65 5.24 -41.09
C ASP A 55 -28.59 4.39 -40.20
N GLY A 56 -28.07 3.83 -39.11
CA GLY A 56 -28.80 2.97 -38.17
C GLY A 56 -28.78 1.49 -38.50
N THR A 57 -28.12 1.08 -39.59
CA THR A 57 -28.03 -0.32 -40.05
C THR A 57 -27.10 -1.13 -39.15
N ASP A 58 -27.55 -2.31 -38.71
CA ASP A 58 -26.73 -3.22 -37.92
C ASP A 58 -25.59 -3.80 -38.78
N PHE A 59 -24.38 -3.85 -38.22
CA PHE A 59 -23.15 -4.28 -38.88
C PHE A 59 -22.39 -5.29 -38.02
N PHE A 60 -22.05 -6.41 -38.63
CA PHE A 60 -21.32 -7.49 -37.99
C PHE A 60 -20.18 -7.97 -38.88
N LYS A 61 -18.98 -8.03 -38.30
CA LYS A 61 -17.75 -8.45 -39.00
C LYS A 61 -17.23 -9.75 -38.41
N ILE A 62 -16.86 -10.68 -39.27
CA ILE A 62 -16.16 -11.91 -38.89
C ILE A 62 -14.96 -12.18 -39.81
N VAL A 63 -14.08 -13.06 -39.37
CA VAL A 63 -12.95 -13.59 -40.13
C VAL A 63 -13.15 -15.09 -40.26
N VAL A 64 -13.14 -15.56 -41.50
CA VAL A 64 -13.35 -16.97 -41.84
C VAL A 64 -12.06 -17.51 -42.45
N GLN A 65 -11.59 -18.64 -41.93
CA GLN A 65 -10.43 -19.37 -42.44
C GLN A 65 -10.90 -20.61 -43.21
N ASP A 66 -10.37 -20.85 -44.41
CA ASP A 66 -10.75 -22.03 -45.21
C ASP A 66 -10.38 -23.33 -44.47
N SER A 67 -11.30 -24.29 -44.44
CA SER A 67 -11.12 -25.57 -43.74
C SER A 67 -10.19 -26.55 -44.47
N ASP A 68 -9.98 -26.39 -45.78
CA ASP A 68 -9.36 -27.43 -46.61
C ASP A 68 -7.93 -27.09 -47.07
N ASN A 69 -7.43 -25.88 -46.78
CA ASN A 69 -6.14 -25.38 -47.28
C ASN A 69 -5.30 -24.72 -46.16
N LEU A 70 -4.70 -25.54 -45.30
CA LEU A 70 -3.77 -25.08 -44.23
C LEU A 70 -2.39 -24.63 -44.75
N CYS A 71 -2.12 -24.72 -46.07
CA CYS A 71 -0.78 -24.56 -46.66
C CYS A 71 -0.67 -23.45 -47.74
N SER A 72 -1.64 -22.54 -47.87
CA SER A 72 -1.51 -21.38 -48.76
C SER A 72 -1.23 -20.07 -48.01
N GLN A 73 -0.43 -19.19 -48.63
CA GLN A 73 -0.07 -17.86 -48.11
C GLN A 73 -1.27 -16.96 -47.80
N ILE A 74 -2.44 -17.24 -48.38
CA ILE A 74 -3.71 -16.57 -48.10
C ILE A 74 -4.69 -17.66 -47.64
N ASN A 75 -5.06 -17.67 -46.36
CA ASN A 75 -5.92 -18.70 -45.77
C ASN A 75 -7.17 -18.14 -45.09
N SER A 76 -7.32 -16.82 -44.99
CA SER A 76 -8.43 -16.18 -44.29
C SER A 76 -8.96 -14.94 -45.01
N ILE A 77 -10.27 -14.72 -44.91
CA ILE A 77 -11.00 -13.62 -45.53
C ILE A 77 -11.91 -12.92 -44.52
N ASN A 78 -12.10 -11.61 -44.69
CA ASN A 78 -13.06 -10.84 -43.90
C ASN A 78 -14.46 -10.96 -44.52
N VAL A 79 -15.46 -11.17 -43.68
CA VAL A 79 -16.88 -11.22 -44.07
C VAL A 79 -17.64 -10.14 -43.31
N PHE A 80 -18.31 -9.26 -44.05
CA PHE A 80 -19.11 -8.15 -43.55
C PHE A 80 -20.59 -8.43 -43.80
N MET A 81 -21.37 -8.34 -42.72
CA MET A 81 -22.80 -8.60 -42.74
C MET A 81 -23.55 -7.35 -42.33
N TYR A 82 -24.67 -7.10 -43.00
CA TYR A 82 -25.49 -5.90 -42.80
C TYR A 82 -26.95 -6.23 -42.48
N GLY A 83 -27.60 -5.34 -41.73
CA GLY A 83 -29.01 -5.39 -41.39
C GLY A 83 -29.38 -6.53 -40.43
N LYS A 84 -30.62 -7.01 -40.52
CA LYS A 84 -31.15 -8.04 -39.62
C LYS A 84 -30.33 -9.32 -39.59
N MET A 85 -29.72 -9.70 -40.71
CA MET A 85 -28.83 -10.85 -40.79
C MET A 85 -27.57 -10.70 -39.93
N ALA A 86 -27.06 -9.47 -39.77
CA ALA A 86 -25.94 -9.17 -38.88
C ALA A 86 -26.32 -9.43 -37.42
N GLU A 87 -27.53 -9.01 -37.01
CA GLU A 87 -28.06 -9.22 -35.66
C GLU A 87 -28.28 -10.72 -35.37
N ASP A 88 -28.90 -11.44 -36.30
CA ASP A 88 -29.16 -12.88 -36.17
C ASP A 88 -27.85 -13.69 -36.12
N CYS A 89 -26.87 -13.34 -36.96
CA CYS A 89 -25.55 -13.99 -36.95
C CYS A 89 -24.77 -13.71 -35.67
N ALA A 90 -24.82 -12.49 -35.13
CA ALA A 90 -24.11 -12.14 -33.90
C ALA A 90 -24.60 -12.94 -32.67
N LYS A 91 -25.88 -13.34 -32.66
CA LYS A 91 -26.45 -14.17 -31.59
C LYS A 91 -26.05 -15.63 -31.67
N ILE A 92 -25.80 -16.12 -32.89
CA ILE A 92 -25.65 -17.55 -33.18
C ILE A 92 -24.18 -17.96 -33.31
N ILE A 93 -23.36 -17.16 -34.00
CA ILE A 93 -21.99 -17.53 -34.37
C ILE A 93 -21.07 -17.61 -33.16
N ARG A 94 -20.36 -18.74 -33.03
CA ARG A 94 -19.30 -18.96 -32.03
C ARG A 94 -17.95 -19.23 -32.72
N HIS A 95 -16.88 -18.88 -32.01
CA HIS A 95 -15.52 -19.20 -32.46
C HIS A 95 -15.34 -20.71 -32.66
N GLY A 96 -14.80 -21.12 -33.81
CA GLY A 96 -14.54 -22.53 -34.14
C GLY A 96 -15.71 -23.28 -34.78
N GLU A 97 -16.84 -22.62 -35.07
CA GLU A 97 -17.94 -23.22 -35.82
C GLU A 97 -17.69 -23.17 -37.33
N THR A 98 -18.20 -24.18 -38.05
CA THR A 98 -18.18 -24.20 -39.51
C THR A 98 -19.24 -23.26 -40.03
N PHE A 99 -18.78 -22.25 -40.75
CA PHE A 99 -19.57 -21.18 -41.33
C PHE A 99 -19.55 -21.30 -42.86
N ILE A 100 -20.74 -21.29 -43.45
CA ILE A 100 -20.92 -21.30 -44.89
C ILE A 100 -21.70 -20.07 -45.31
N VAL A 101 -21.17 -19.34 -46.29
CA VAL A 101 -21.83 -18.19 -46.89
C VAL A 101 -22.08 -18.45 -48.36
N ALA A 102 -23.33 -18.30 -48.80
CA ALA A 102 -23.77 -18.44 -50.17
C ALA A 102 -24.35 -17.12 -50.70
N GLY A 103 -24.09 -16.80 -51.96
CA GLY A 103 -24.60 -15.58 -52.61
C GLY A 103 -24.01 -14.31 -52.02
N PHE A 104 -22.69 -14.13 -52.12
CA PHE A 104 -21.94 -13.00 -51.55
C PHE A 104 -21.37 -12.08 -52.63
N LYS A 105 -21.08 -10.83 -52.29
CA LYS A 105 -20.38 -9.88 -53.15
C LYS A 105 -18.92 -9.77 -52.73
N VAL A 106 -18.00 -9.88 -53.68
CA VAL A 106 -16.55 -9.71 -53.43
C VAL A 106 -16.17 -8.27 -53.74
N ILE A 107 -15.53 -7.58 -52.78
CA ILE A 107 -15.05 -6.21 -52.93
C ILE A 107 -13.55 -6.16 -52.66
N LYS A 108 -12.81 -5.48 -53.54
CA LYS A 108 -11.37 -5.30 -53.40
C LYS A 108 -11.06 -4.12 -52.47
N LEU A 109 -10.11 -4.31 -51.57
CA LEU A 109 -9.68 -3.21 -50.69
C LEU A 109 -8.73 -2.26 -51.46
N PRO A 110 -8.94 -0.93 -51.37
CA PRO A 110 -7.93 0.01 -51.81
C PRO A 110 -6.81 0.05 -50.75
N THR A 111 -5.56 -0.11 -51.18
CA THR A 111 -4.28 0.05 -50.44
C THR A 111 -3.72 -1.15 -49.64
N GLU A 112 -2.38 -1.27 -49.73
CA GLU A 112 -1.45 -2.33 -49.29
C GLU A 112 -1.59 -2.76 -47.81
N ARG A 113 -1.32 -4.05 -47.50
CA ARG A 113 -1.52 -4.63 -46.16
C ARG A 113 -0.26 -5.24 -45.53
N GLU A 114 -0.14 -5.02 -44.22
CA GLU A 114 0.82 -5.63 -43.27
C GLU A 114 0.30 -6.96 -42.68
N ASP A 115 -0.94 -7.36 -42.94
CA ASP A 115 -1.68 -8.37 -42.16
C ASP A 115 -1.89 -9.75 -42.85
N ALA A 116 -1.20 -10.04 -43.96
CA ALA A 116 -1.14 -11.37 -44.61
C ALA A 116 -2.51 -12.07 -44.89
N ARG A 117 -3.59 -11.31 -45.08
CA ARG A 117 -4.97 -11.79 -45.38
C ARG A 117 -5.35 -11.55 -46.84
N HIS A 118 -6.47 -12.13 -47.31
CA HIS A 118 -6.94 -11.93 -48.68
C HIS A 118 -7.21 -10.45 -49.00
N ASP A 119 -6.81 -10.00 -50.18
CA ASP A 119 -6.93 -8.61 -50.68
C ASP A 119 -8.38 -8.16 -50.94
N CYS A 120 -9.33 -9.07 -50.73
CA CYS A 120 -10.76 -8.88 -50.95
C CYS A 120 -11.50 -9.21 -49.66
N HIS A 121 -12.69 -8.62 -49.50
CA HIS A 121 -13.63 -9.00 -48.44
C HIS A 121 -14.97 -9.36 -49.06
N LEU A 122 -15.76 -10.13 -48.29
CA LEU A 122 -17.09 -10.53 -48.68
C LEU A 122 -18.11 -9.61 -48.02
N GLU A 123 -19.02 -9.07 -48.81
CA GLU A 123 -20.22 -8.41 -48.31
C GLU A 123 -21.43 -9.31 -48.50
N VAL A 124 -22.24 -9.37 -47.45
CA VAL A 124 -23.36 -10.30 -47.32
C VAL A 124 -24.53 -9.51 -46.76
N SER A 125 -25.69 -9.57 -47.42
CA SER A 125 -26.93 -8.97 -46.89
C SER A 125 -28.16 -9.75 -47.34
N GLU A 126 -29.23 -9.68 -46.54
CA GLU A 126 -30.52 -10.29 -46.91
C GLU A 126 -31.10 -9.65 -48.18
N GLU A 127 -30.93 -8.33 -48.33
CA GLU A 127 -31.38 -7.57 -49.51
C GLU A 127 -30.64 -7.97 -50.80
N ALA A 128 -29.40 -8.46 -50.68
CA ALA A 128 -28.61 -9.00 -51.79
C ALA A 128 -28.89 -10.48 -52.09
N GLY A 129 -29.85 -11.11 -51.38
CA GLY A 129 -30.20 -12.52 -51.57
C GLY A 129 -29.20 -13.51 -50.95
N SER A 130 -28.30 -13.04 -50.08
CA SER A 130 -27.32 -13.89 -49.42
C SER A 130 -27.95 -14.85 -48.41
N THR A 131 -27.37 -16.05 -48.28
CA THR A 131 -27.80 -17.04 -47.27
C THR A 131 -26.58 -17.57 -46.50
N ILE A 132 -26.71 -17.65 -45.18
CA ILE A 132 -25.69 -18.14 -44.26
C ILE A 132 -26.16 -19.48 -43.67
N TYR A 133 -25.30 -20.49 -43.70
CA TYR A 133 -25.51 -21.77 -43.04
C TYR A 133 -24.47 -21.97 -41.92
N ILE A 134 -24.93 -22.28 -40.71
CA ILE A 134 -24.08 -22.48 -39.54
C ILE A 134 -24.27 -23.91 -39.05
N TYR A 135 -23.19 -24.67 -39.00
CA TYR A 135 -23.21 -26.01 -38.39
C TYR A 135 -22.99 -25.89 -36.89
N THR A 136 -24.04 -26.18 -36.12
CA THR A 136 -23.96 -26.19 -34.65
C THR A 136 -23.84 -27.62 -34.14
N LYS A 137 -22.90 -27.86 -33.23
CA LYS A 137 -22.84 -29.11 -32.47
C LYS A 137 -23.82 -29.01 -31.29
N PRO A 138 -24.68 -30.02 -31.03
CA PRO A 138 -25.61 -29.95 -29.91
C PRO A 138 -24.84 -29.84 -28.58
N GLY A 139 -25.07 -28.74 -27.86
CA GLY A 139 -24.50 -28.51 -26.53
C GLY A 139 -25.30 -29.22 -25.45
N THR A 140 -24.62 -30.03 -24.65
CA THR A 140 -25.18 -30.77 -23.51
C THR A 140 -25.48 -29.81 -22.36
N THR A 141 -26.77 -29.64 -22.04
CA THR A 141 -27.24 -29.10 -20.76
C THR A 141 -27.95 -30.23 -20.01
N ALA A 142 -27.65 -30.34 -18.71
CA ALA A 142 -28.24 -31.24 -17.71
C ALA A 142 -27.73 -32.70 -17.65
N ALA A 143 -27.51 -33.13 -16.41
CA ALA A 143 -26.91 -34.37 -15.92
C ALA A 143 -27.42 -35.67 -16.57
N SER A 144 -26.50 -36.55 -16.96
CA SER A 144 -26.32 -37.90 -16.42
C SER A 144 -25.15 -38.60 -17.12
N GLU A 145 -24.50 -39.50 -16.40
CA GLU A 145 -23.30 -40.25 -16.75
C GLU A 145 -23.39 -40.99 -18.10
N THR A 146 -22.36 -40.84 -18.94
CA THR A 146 -21.58 -41.98 -19.49
C THR A 146 -20.42 -41.45 -20.34
N ALA A 147 -19.22 -41.90 -19.97
CA ALA A 147 -17.95 -41.45 -20.52
C ALA A 147 -17.74 -41.84 -21.99
N SER A 148 -17.27 -40.89 -22.80
CA SER A 148 -16.42 -41.19 -23.95
C SER A 148 -15.22 -40.22 -23.94
N VAL A 149 -14.07 -40.77 -23.56
CA VAL A 149 -12.80 -40.08 -23.36
C VAL A 149 -12.26 -39.61 -24.70
N SER A 150 -12.26 -38.29 -24.94
CA SER A 150 -11.39 -37.69 -25.95
C SER A 150 -10.00 -37.50 -25.33
N VAL A 151 -8.99 -38.15 -25.91
CA VAL A 151 -7.61 -38.08 -25.39
C VAL A 151 -7.07 -36.68 -25.64
N ALA A 152 -6.90 -35.93 -24.55
CA ALA A 152 -6.24 -34.63 -24.55
C ALA A 152 -4.80 -34.71 -25.09
N PRO A 153 -4.32 -33.71 -25.87
CA PRO A 153 -2.92 -33.65 -26.29
C PRO A 153 -2.02 -33.51 -25.05
N LYS A 154 -1.04 -34.41 -24.91
CA LYS A 154 -0.10 -34.42 -23.78
C LYS A 154 0.93 -33.31 -23.93
N TYR A 155 0.81 -32.25 -23.13
CA TYR A 155 1.77 -31.14 -23.11
C TYR A 155 3.01 -31.50 -22.28
N VAL A 156 4.19 -31.05 -22.72
CA VAL A 156 5.45 -31.15 -21.99
C VAL A 156 5.76 -29.80 -21.35
N TYR A 157 5.99 -29.80 -20.03
CA TYR A 157 6.33 -28.62 -19.24
C TYR A 157 7.82 -28.59 -18.92
N THR A 158 8.48 -27.47 -19.21
CA THR A 158 9.93 -27.29 -19.02
C THR A 158 10.19 -26.53 -17.72
N PRO A 159 10.98 -27.07 -16.78
CA PRO A 159 11.43 -26.35 -15.59
C PRO A 159 12.26 -25.11 -15.93
N LEU A 160 12.26 -24.11 -15.04
CA LEU A 160 12.88 -22.80 -15.31
C LEU A 160 14.42 -22.88 -15.44
N ASN A 161 15.07 -23.84 -14.78
CA ASN A 161 16.50 -24.08 -14.89
C ASN A 161 16.93 -24.75 -16.22
N HIS A 162 15.99 -25.25 -17.03
CA HIS A 162 16.28 -25.93 -18.30
C HIS A 162 15.91 -25.10 -19.54
N LEU A 163 15.59 -23.82 -19.35
CA LEU A 163 15.22 -22.92 -20.44
C LEU A 163 16.44 -22.61 -21.32
N LYS A 164 16.19 -22.50 -22.63
CA LYS A 164 17.22 -22.22 -23.65
C LYS A 164 16.80 -21.07 -24.54
N ASP A 165 17.75 -20.25 -24.97
CA ASP A 165 17.49 -19.11 -25.86
C ASP A 165 16.86 -19.58 -27.19
N GLY A 166 15.97 -18.75 -27.73
CA GLY A 166 15.28 -18.99 -29.00
C GLY A 166 14.19 -20.07 -28.97
N THR A 167 13.94 -20.72 -27.83
CA THR A 167 12.95 -21.80 -27.71
C THR A 167 11.54 -21.27 -27.42
N VAL A 168 10.52 -22.06 -27.79
CA VAL A 168 9.12 -21.83 -27.39
C VAL A 168 8.71 -23.01 -26.52
N VAL A 169 8.34 -22.74 -25.27
CA VAL A 169 8.10 -23.78 -24.26
C VAL A 169 6.76 -23.60 -23.58
N ASN A 170 6.32 -24.66 -22.89
CA ASN A 170 5.25 -24.57 -21.90
C ASN A 170 5.88 -24.68 -20.52
N LEU A 171 5.41 -23.93 -19.54
CA LEU A 171 5.96 -23.94 -18.19
C LEU A 171 4.89 -23.66 -17.14
N TYR A 172 5.22 -24.04 -15.91
CA TYR A 172 4.55 -23.58 -14.70
C TYR A 172 5.54 -22.73 -13.90
N GLY A 173 5.01 -21.76 -13.16
CA GLY A 173 5.81 -20.98 -12.23
C GLY A 173 4.93 -20.29 -11.19
N VAL A 174 5.52 -20.09 -10.01
CA VAL A 174 4.96 -19.29 -8.93
C VAL A 174 5.33 -17.83 -9.15
N VAL A 175 4.36 -16.93 -9.04
CA VAL A 175 4.56 -15.49 -9.17
C VAL A 175 5.31 -14.97 -7.96
N LYS A 176 6.52 -14.46 -8.17
CA LYS A 176 7.33 -13.79 -7.15
C LYS A 176 7.15 -12.27 -7.16
N PHE A 177 6.81 -11.71 -8.32
CA PHE A 177 6.55 -10.29 -8.51
C PHE A 177 5.70 -10.12 -9.76
N PHE A 178 4.79 -9.15 -9.78
CA PHE A 178 4.06 -8.81 -10.99
C PHE A 178 3.70 -7.32 -11.02
N LYS A 179 3.44 -6.82 -12.23
CA LYS A 179 2.80 -5.54 -12.48
C LYS A 179 1.42 -5.79 -13.08
N PRO A 180 0.34 -5.22 -12.51
CA PRO A 180 -0.98 -5.26 -13.12
C PRO A 180 -0.91 -4.79 -14.58
N PRO A 181 -1.77 -5.31 -15.48
CA PRO A 181 -1.80 -4.87 -16.86
C PRO A 181 -1.91 -3.34 -17.00
N TYR A 182 -1.02 -2.75 -17.78
CA TYR A 182 -1.00 -1.32 -18.07
C TYR A 182 -0.82 -1.07 -19.57
N ILE A 183 -1.26 0.09 -20.04
CA ILE A 183 -1.12 0.47 -21.45
C ILE A 183 0.36 0.74 -21.74
N SER A 184 0.91 0.04 -22.73
CA SER A 184 2.29 0.26 -23.16
C SER A 184 2.43 1.60 -23.91
N LYS A 185 3.65 1.98 -24.28
CA LYS A 185 3.86 3.16 -25.15
C LYS A 185 3.26 2.99 -26.56
N GLY A 186 2.93 1.75 -26.95
CA GLY A 186 2.27 1.43 -28.21
C GLY A 186 0.75 1.31 -28.03
N THR A 187 0.11 0.46 -28.83
CA THR A 187 -1.34 0.18 -28.77
C THR A 187 -1.73 -0.95 -27.82
N ASP A 188 -0.75 -1.75 -27.39
CA ASP A 188 -1.00 -2.99 -26.66
C ASP A 188 -0.92 -2.79 -25.14
N TYR A 189 -1.63 -3.64 -24.40
CA TYR A 189 -1.44 -3.80 -22.96
C TYR A 189 -0.18 -4.62 -22.68
N CYS A 190 0.53 -4.24 -21.61
CA CYS A 190 1.71 -4.93 -21.12
C CYS A 190 1.49 -5.40 -19.68
N SER A 191 1.92 -6.62 -19.36
CA SER A 191 2.07 -7.11 -17.99
C SER A 191 3.45 -7.72 -17.81
N ILE A 192 4.10 -7.38 -16.70
CA ILE A 192 5.42 -7.92 -16.34
C ILE A 192 5.23 -8.86 -15.16
N VAL A 193 5.69 -10.10 -15.30
CA VAL A 193 5.55 -11.14 -14.28
C VAL A 193 6.89 -11.82 -14.07
N THR A 194 7.34 -11.95 -12.84
CA THR A 194 8.55 -12.72 -12.49
C THR A 194 8.15 -14.03 -11.83
N LEU A 195 8.63 -15.12 -12.39
CA LEU A 195 8.32 -16.48 -11.99
C LEU A 195 9.50 -17.16 -11.31
N VAL A 196 9.18 -18.06 -10.39
CA VAL A 196 10.10 -19.03 -9.79
C VAL A 196 9.44 -20.40 -9.74
N ASP A 197 10.23 -21.46 -9.69
CA ASP A 197 9.77 -22.84 -9.49
C ASP A 197 10.65 -23.54 -8.44
N GLN A 198 10.53 -24.86 -8.28
CA GLN A 198 11.33 -25.63 -7.32
C GLN A 198 12.85 -25.51 -7.52
N SER A 199 13.32 -25.09 -8.70
CA SER A 199 14.74 -24.85 -8.96
C SER A 199 15.23 -23.49 -8.44
N ASN A 200 14.33 -22.63 -7.96
CA ASN A 200 14.57 -21.27 -7.48
C ASN A 200 15.22 -20.33 -8.52
N VAL A 201 15.21 -20.71 -9.80
CA VAL A 201 15.61 -19.86 -10.92
C VAL A 201 14.50 -18.83 -11.18
N LYS A 202 14.91 -17.58 -11.44
CA LYS A 202 13.99 -16.48 -11.74
C LYS A 202 13.83 -16.33 -13.25
N LEU A 203 12.60 -16.23 -13.73
CA LEU A 203 12.27 -15.88 -15.11
C LEU A 203 11.38 -14.64 -15.12
N THR A 204 11.85 -13.55 -15.70
CA THR A 204 11.02 -12.35 -15.93
C THR A 204 10.37 -12.41 -17.29
N CYS A 205 9.05 -12.33 -17.31
CA CYS A 205 8.20 -12.43 -18.48
C CYS A 205 7.57 -11.07 -18.80
N SER A 206 7.77 -10.58 -20.02
CA SER A 206 7.14 -9.38 -20.57
C SER A 206 6.03 -9.79 -21.53
N LEU A 207 4.79 -9.65 -21.10
CA LEU A 207 3.62 -10.16 -21.80
C LEU A 207 2.86 -9.01 -22.47
N PHE A 208 2.61 -9.13 -23.77
CA PHE A 208 1.94 -8.11 -24.57
C PHE A 208 0.69 -8.67 -25.25
N SER A 209 -0.39 -7.90 -25.22
CA SER A 209 -1.65 -8.23 -25.91
C SER A 209 -2.47 -6.97 -26.18
N GLY A 210 -3.09 -6.86 -27.36
CA GLY A 210 -4.06 -5.81 -27.65
C GLY A 210 -5.37 -5.91 -26.86
N ASN A 211 -5.63 -7.06 -26.22
CA ASN A 211 -6.77 -7.25 -25.33
C ASN A 211 -6.30 -7.69 -23.93
N LEU A 212 -6.71 -6.92 -22.91
CA LEU A 212 -6.39 -7.12 -21.51
C LEU A 212 -6.82 -8.50 -21.00
N ASP A 213 -7.91 -9.07 -21.53
CA ASP A 213 -8.40 -10.38 -21.12
C ASP A 213 -7.43 -11.52 -21.42
N PHE A 214 -6.55 -11.40 -22.42
CA PHE A 214 -5.56 -12.44 -22.76
C PHE A 214 -4.30 -12.41 -21.90
N LEU A 215 -4.15 -11.40 -21.04
CA LEU A 215 -3.07 -11.34 -20.06
C LEU A 215 -3.41 -12.18 -18.83
N PRO A 216 -2.41 -12.70 -18.09
CA PRO A 216 -2.65 -13.55 -16.92
C PRO A 216 -3.35 -12.79 -15.80
N LYS A 217 -4.36 -13.42 -15.19
CA LYS A 217 -5.21 -12.84 -14.14
C LYS A 217 -4.62 -13.10 -12.75
N ILE A 218 -3.55 -12.37 -12.44
CA ILE A 218 -2.79 -12.46 -11.19
C ILE A 218 -3.36 -11.45 -10.18
N TYR A 219 -3.61 -11.90 -8.95
CA TYR A 219 -4.20 -11.06 -7.88
C TYR A 219 -3.28 -10.89 -6.67
N LYS A 220 -2.31 -11.79 -6.48
CA LYS A 220 -1.34 -11.71 -5.38
C LYS A 220 -0.03 -12.41 -5.73
N VAL A 221 1.04 -12.02 -5.04
CA VAL A 221 2.30 -12.77 -5.03
C VAL A 221 2.03 -14.15 -4.44
N GLY A 222 2.64 -15.18 -5.02
CA GLY A 222 2.39 -16.58 -4.69
C GLY A 222 1.37 -17.27 -5.59
N ASP A 223 0.55 -16.54 -6.37
CA ASP A 223 -0.30 -17.15 -7.40
C ASP A 223 0.55 -17.99 -8.38
N ILE A 224 -0.03 -19.05 -8.93
CA ILE A 224 0.67 -19.95 -9.86
C ILE A 224 0.18 -19.66 -11.27
N VAL A 225 1.10 -19.55 -12.22
CA VAL A 225 0.76 -19.42 -13.64
C VAL A 225 1.20 -20.63 -14.42
N ARG A 226 0.40 -20.98 -15.43
CA ARG A 226 0.75 -21.89 -16.50
C ARG A 226 0.84 -21.08 -17.78
N PHE A 227 1.99 -21.11 -18.43
CA PHE A 227 2.18 -20.50 -19.73
C PHE A 227 2.32 -21.58 -20.79
N HIS A 228 1.54 -21.45 -21.85
CA HIS A 228 1.68 -22.23 -23.07
C HIS A 228 2.30 -21.37 -24.15
N ARG A 229 3.24 -21.96 -24.89
CA ARG A 229 3.92 -21.35 -26.03
C ARG A 229 4.54 -19.99 -25.68
N ILE A 230 5.21 -19.90 -24.54
CA ILE A 230 6.02 -18.72 -24.20
C ILE A 230 7.36 -18.81 -24.93
N LYS A 231 7.78 -17.72 -25.58
CA LYS A 231 9.07 -17.65 -26.25
C LYS A 231 10.12 -17.21 -25.24
N ILE A 232 11.21 -17.95 -25.16
CA ILE A 232 12.35 -17.64 -24.30
C ILE A 232 13.40 -16.91 -25.12
N ARG A 233 13.90 -15.80 -24.58
CA ARG A 233 14.93 -14.98 -25.19
C ARG A 233 15.95 -14.56 -24.15
N GLU A 234 17.24 -14.64 -24.47
CA GLU A 234 18.29 -14.05 -23.68
C GLU A 234 18.47 -12.56 -24.03
N TYR A 235 18.44 -11.71 -23.01
CA TYR A 235 18.66 -10.27 -23.16
C TYR A 235 19.50 -9.75 -21.98
N ASN A 236 20.58 -9.03 -22.27
CA ASN A 236 21.54 -8.55 -21.27
C ASN A 236 22.06 -9.64 -20.31
N GLY A 237 22.31 -10.85 -20.84
CA GLY A 237 22.78 -11.99 -20.04
C GLY A 237 21.74 -12.59 -19.10
N GLN A 238 20.46 -12.23 -19.25
CA GLN A 238 19.35 -12.82 -18.49
C GLN A 238 18.30 -13.42 -19.40
N MET A 239 17.81 -14.60 -19.01
CA MET A 239 16.72 -15.29 -19.68
C MET A 239 15.40 -14.59 -19.38
N GLN A 240 14.64 -14.28 -20.43
CA GLN A 240 13.35 -13.60 -20.35
C GLN A 240 12.29 -14.35 -21.16
N GLY A 241 11.05 -14.31 -20.67
CA GLY A 241 9.89 -14.81 -21.40
C GLY A 241 9.19 -13.67 -22.14
N ILE A 242 8.77 -13.90 -23.38
CA ILE A 242 7.94 -12.96 -24.14
C ILE A 242 6.77 -13.68 -24.79
N THR A 243 5.68 -12.95 -25.03
CA THR A 243 4.53 -13.49 -25.76
C THR A 243 4.92 -13.94 -27.16
N SER A 244 4.27 -15.02 -27.63
CA SER A 244 4.50 -15.60 -28.94
C SER A 244 3.17 -15.98 -29.61
N GLY A 245 3.22 -16.37 -30.88
CA GLY A 245 2.03 -16.78 -31.62
C GLY A 245 1.32 -17.97 -30.95
N GLY A 246 0.07 -17.77 -30.55
CA GLY A 246 -0.72 -18.77 -29.83
C GLY A 246 -0.40 -18.91 -28.35
N PHE A 247 0.25 -17.90 -27.75
CA PHE A 247 0.43 -17.82 -26.30
C PHE A 247 -0.90 -17.92 -25.57
N ALA A 248 -0.93 -18.71 -24.50
CA ALA A 248 -2.08 -18.83 -23.60
C ALA A 248 -1.59 -18.92 -22.15
N SER A 249 -2.37 -18.34 -21.24
CA SER A 249 -2.09 -18.39 -19.81
C SER A 249 -3.28 -18.88 -19.00
N LEU A 250 -3.00 -19.73 -18.02
CA LEU A 250 -3.90 -19.98 -16.89
C LEU A 250 -3.24 -19.47 -15.61
N THR A 251 -4.04 -18.95 -14.69
CA THR A 251 -3.57 -18.53 -13.37
C THR A 251 -4.37 -19.24 -12.29
N PHE A 252 -3.73 -19.65 -11.21
CA PHE A 252 -4.32 -20.41 -10.12
C PHE A 252 -3.98 -19.75 -8.79
N ASP A 253 -4.84 -19.96 -7.79
CA ASP A 253 -4.55 -19.50 -6.44
C ASP A 253 -3.35 -20.26 -5.86
N GLY A 254 -2.39 -19.52 -5.32
CA GLY A 254 -1.19 -20.03 -4.67
C GLY A 254 -1.39 -20.63 -3.28
N THR A 255 -2.55 -20.39 -2.63
CA THR A 255 -2.79 -20.85 -1.26
C THR A 255 -2.90 -22.37 -1.20
N VAL A 256 -2.17 -22.99 -0.27
CA VAL A 256 -2.24 -24.44 0.00
C VAL A 256 -3.67 -24.84 0.37
N GLY A 257 -4.21 -25.86 -0.30
CA GLY A 257 -5.57 -26.34 -0.08
C GLY A 257 -6.68 -25.56 -0.80
N ALA A 258 -6.37 -24.46 -1.50
CA ALA A 258 -7.37 -23.75 -2.30
C ALA A 258 -7.88 -24.59 -3.49
N PRO A 259 -9.13 -24.41 -3.96
CA PRO A 259 -9.63 -25.11 -5.14
C PRO A 259 -8.73 -24.89 -6.37
N VAL A 260 -8.49 -25.95 -7.15
CA VAL A 260 -7.70 -25.87 -8.39
C VAL A 260 -8.62 -25.41 -9.52
N VAL A 261 -8.95 -24.11 -9.51
CA VAL A 261 -9.81 -23.49 -10.51
C VAL A 261 -8.98 -22.46 -11.29
N PRO A 262 -8.78 -22.63 -12.62
CA PRO A 262 -8.02 -21.68 -13.41
C PRO A 262 -8.79 -20.38 -13.61
N ARG A 263 -8.12 -19.27 -13.35
CA ARG A 263 -8.50 -17.92 -13.76
C ARG A 263 -8.01 -17.73 -15.20
N THR A 264 -8.95 -17.67 -16.14
CA THR A 264 -8.65 -17.46 -17.56
C THR A 264 -9.80 -16.73 -18.25
N SER A 265 -9.52 -16.11 -19.39
CA SER A 265 -10.52 -15.62 -20.34
C SER A 265 -10.81 -16.63 -21.45
N SER A 266 -9.96 -17.66 -21.60
CA SER A 266 -10.16 -18.71 -22.59
C SER A 266 -11.33 -19.60 -22.18
N ARG A 267 -12.34 -19.72 -23.06
CA ARG A 267 -13.49 -20.60 -22.85
C ARG A 267 -13.15 -22.09 -22.96
N VAL A 268 -11.99 -22.40 -23.53
CA VAL A 268 -11.52 -23.78 -23.74
C VAL A 268 -10.12 -23.89 -23.18
N TYR A 269 -9.95 -24.77 -22.20
CA TYR A 269 -8.65 -25.17 -21.68
C TYR A 269 -8.66 -26.66 -21.39
N THR A 270 -7.51 -27.29 -21.55
CA THR A 270 -7.29 -28.67 -21.16
C THR A 270 -6.54 -28.67 -19.84
N PHE A 271 -7.01 -29.49 -18.90
CA PHE A 271 -6.44 -29.64 -17.58
C PHE A 271 -6.51 -31.12 -17.18
N MET A 272 -5.35 -31.73 -16.96
CA MET A 272 -5.17 -33.16 -16.66
C MET A 272 -4.87 -33.39 -15.18
N ASP A 273 -5.11 -34.59 -14.68
CA ASP A 273 -4.87 -34.94 -13.27
C ASP A 273 -3.39 -34.77 -12.86
N GLU A 274 -2.44 -34.99 -13.78
CA GLU A 274 -1.02 -34.77 -13.51
C GLU A 274 -0.68 -33.27 -13.34
N GLU A 275 -1.44 -32.39 -13.98
CA GLU A 275 -1.30 -30.95 -13.85
C GLU A 275 -1.81 -30.45 -12.50
N GLN A 276 -2.85 -31.10 -11.96
CA GLN A 276 -3.33 -30.83 -10.60
C GLN A 276 -2.24 -31.10 -9.57
N LYS A 277 -1.57 -32.26 -9.67
CA LYS A 277 -0.45 -32.62 -8.79
C LYS A 277 0.67 -31.58 -8.86
N THR A 278 1.02 -31.13 -10.06
CA THR A 278 2.07 -30.11 -10.27
C THR A 278 1.73 -28.80 -9.55
N ILE A 279 0.47 -28.36 -9.60
CA ILE A 279 0.03 -27.15 -8.90
C ILE A 279 0.12 -27.33 -7.39
N GLU A 280 -0.34 -28.46 -6.86
CA GLU A 280 -0.29 -28.74 -5.41
C GLU A 280 1.16 -28.79 -4.89
N GLU A 281 2.07 -29.44 -5.63
CA GLU A 281 3.50 -29.46 -5.32
C GLU A 281 4.11 -28.04 -5.31
N LEU A 282 3.73 -27.19 -6.28
CA LEU A 282 4.17 -25.79 -6.33
C LEU A 282 3.62 -24.96 -5.17
N ARG A 283 2.37 -25.19 -4.73
CA ARG A 283 1.80 -24.50 -3.56
C ARG A 283 2.55 -24.81 -2.28
N ILE A 284 2.83 -26.10 -2.04
CA ILE A 284 3.59 -26.55 -0.87
C ILE A 284 5.00 -25.96 -0.89
N TRP A 285 5.65 -25.98 -2.06
CA TRP A 285 6.97 -25.40 -2.22
C TRP A 285 6.96 -23.88 -1.98
N ALA A 286 6.00 -23.16 -2.57
CA ALA A 286 5.87 -21.71 -2.43
C ALA A 286 5.69 -21.28 -0.97
N ALA A 287 4.84 -21.99 -0.21
CA ALA A 287 4.57 -21.71 1.19
C ALA A 287 5.83 -21.79 2.08
N SER A 288 6.84 -22.57 1.68
CA SER A 288 8.09 -22.73 2.43
C SER A 288 9.25 -21.87 1.90
N ASN A 289 9.18 -21.36 0.66
CA ASN A 289 10.32 -20.77 -0.05
C ASN A 289 10.09 -19.32 -0.53
N ILE A 290 8.86 -18.82 -0.47
CA ILE A 290 8.52 -17.46 -0.89
C ILE A 290 7.99 -16.69 0.31
N SER A 291 8.61 -15.56 0.62
CA SER A 291 8.06 -14.55 1.52
C SER A 291 6.87 -13.89 0.83
N ILE A 292 5.68 -14.42 1.07
CA ILE A 292 4.42 -13.84 0.60
C ILE A 292 4.14 -12.67 1.54
N SER A 293 4.10 -11.44 1.00
CA SER A 293 3.61 -10.28 1.74
C SER A 293 2.22 -10.60 2.30
N GLY A 294 1.93 -10.17 3.53
CA GLY A 294 0.64 -10.43 4.18
C GLY A 294 -0.57 -9.98 3.34
N PRO A 295 -1.80 -10.31 3.78
CA PRO A 295 -3.01 -9.87 3.09
C PRO A 295 -3.01 -8.34 2.90
N ALA A 296 -3.73 -7.87 1.87
CA ALA A 296 -3.90 -6.43 1.64
C ALA A 296 -4.38 -5.72 2.92
N THR A 297 -3.75 -4.60 3.24
CA THR A 297 -4.01 -3.83 4.45
C THR A 297 -5.41 -3.21 4.38
N LYS A 298 -6.15 -3.29 5.48
CA LYS A 298 -7.45 -2.61 5.64
C LYS A 298 -7.25 -1.12 5.90
N LEU A 299 -8.25 -0.29 5.61
CA LEU A 299 -8.22 1.15 5.92
C LEU A 299 -7.98 1.40 7.42
N SER A 300 -8.53 0.55 8.30
CA SER A 300 -8.30 0.61 9.73
C SER A 300 -6.85 0.35 10.16
N GLY A 301 -6.06 -0.33 9.33
CA GLY A 301 -4.65 -0.65 9.59
C GLY A 301 -3.65 0.17 8.78
N VAL A 302 -4.11 1.26 8.13
CA VAL A 302 -3.23 2.16 7.37
C VAL A 302 -2.23 2.82 8.30
N GLN A 303 -0.99 2.96 7.84
CA GLN A 303 0.07 3.68 8.55
C GLN A 303 0.54 4.88 7.71
N PRO A 304 0.79 6.05 8.34
CA PRO A 304 1.29 7.23 7.64
C PRO A 304 2.64 6.98 6.97
N MET A 305 2.87 7.65 5.84
CA MET A 305 4.10 7.62 5.03
C MET A 305 4.47 6.25 4.43
N LEU A 306 3.57 5.25 4.51
CA LEU A 306 3.81 3.92 3.94
C LEU A 306 3.10 3.71 2.61
N PHE A 307 3.61 2.73 1.87
CA PHE A 307 2.95 2.18 0.69
C PHE A 307 2.26 0.86 1.06
N PHE A 308 1.01 0.69 0.66
CA PHE A 308 0.24 -0.53 0.96
C PHE A 308 -0.71 -0.92 -0.17
N ASP A 309 -1.15 -2.17 -0.16
CA ASP A 309 -2.17 -2.69 -1.07
C ASP A 309 -3.53 -2.64 -0.37
N LEU A 310 -4.57 -2.14 -1.04
CA LEU A 310 -5.93 -2.03 -0.50
C LEU A 310 -6.90 -2.88 -1.32
N THR A 311 -7.78 -3.62 -0.65
CA THR A 311 -8.92 -4.31 -1.29
C THR A 311 -10.22 -3.67 -0.86
N CYS A 312 -10.94 -3.06 -1.80
CA CYS A 312 -12.06 -2.17 -1.49
C CYS A 312 -13.14 -2.21 -2.58
N GLN A 313 -14.32 -1.70 -2.25
CA GLN A 313 -15.39 -1.40 -3.19
C GLN A 313 -15.28 0.05 -3.69
N LEU A 314 -15.47 0.26 -4.99
CA LEU A 314 -15.58 1.59 -5.59
C LEU A 314 -17.00 2.14 -5.40
N VAL A 315 -17.15 3.19 -4.59
CA VAL A 315 -18.47 3.78 -4.26
C VAL A 315 -18.74 5.08 -5.01
N GLY A 316 -17.69 5.77 -5.43
CA GLY A 316 -17.78 6.94 -6.30
C GLY A 316 -16.50 7.22 -7.04
N LYS A 317 -16.56 8.02 -8.10
CA LYS A 317 -15.38 8.44 -8.85
C LYS A 317 -15.63 9.79 -9.52
N ALA A 318 -14.59 10.56 -9.78
CA ALA A 318 -14.73 11.83 -10.48
C ALA A 318 -13.45 12.22 -11.21
N LYS A 319 -13.60 12.97 -12.30
CA LYS A 319 -12.47 13.63 -12.94
C LYS A 319 -12.12 14.89 -12.13
N VAL A 320 -10.85 15.04 -11.76
CA VAL A 320 -10.37 16.22 -10.99
C VAL A 320 -9.73 17.22 -11.95
N ASP A 321 -8.75 16.77 -12.74
CA ASP A 321 -8.11 17.56 -13.80
C ASP A 321 -7.75 16.69 -15.02
N GLY A 322 -6.85 17.17 -15.90
CA GLY A 322 -6.41 16.42 -17.08
C GLY A 322 -5.37 15.31 -16.81
N SER A 323 -4.80 15.27 -15.61
CA SER A 323 -3.69 14.43 -15.17
C SER A 323 -3.99 13.57 -13.93
N SER A 324 -5.12 13.81 -13.27
CA SER A 324 -5.54 13.12 -12.06
C SER A 324 -7.02 12.74 -12.07
N PHE A 325 -7.33 11.64 -11.40
CA PHE A 325 -8.68 11.09 -11.26
C PHE A 325 -8.93 10.72 -9.80
N LEU A 326 -10.13 11.01 -9.29
CA LEU A 326 -10.55 10.68 -7.93
C LEU A 326 -11.28 9.33 -7.91
N LEU A 327 -10.88 8.44 -7.02
CA LEU A 327 -11.65 7.27 -6.62
C LEU A 327 -12.09 7.40 -5.16
N LYS A 328 -13.40 7.30 -4.90
CA LYS A 328 -13.94 7.15 -3.55
C LYS A 328 -14.16 5.67 -3.28
N VAL A 329 -13.44 5.13 -2.29
CA VAL A 329 -13.42 3.70 -2.02
C VAL A 329 -13.66 3.40 -0.54
N TRP A 330 -14.19 2.21 -0.26
CA TRP A 330 -14.40 1.73 1.10
C TRP A 330 -14.18 0.22 1.19
N ASP A 331 -13.57 -0.26 2.26
CA ASP A 331 -13.23 -1.68 2.46
C ASP A 331 -13.99 -2.32 3.64
N GLY A 332 -15.03 -1.63 4.13
CA GLY A 332 -15.79 -2.01 5.31
C GLY A 332 -15.26 -1.39 6.60
N THR A 333 -14.00 -0.96 6.64
CA THR A 333 -13.37 -0.44 7.86
C THR A 333 -13.26 1.09 7.84
N GLU A 334 -13.09 1.69 9.01
CA GLU A 334 -12.88 3.13 9.16
C GLU A 334 -11.37 3.42 9.23
N CYS A 335 -10.90 4.42 8.47
CA CYS A 335 -9.53 4.91 8.57
C CYS A 335 -9.32 5.60 9.92
N PRO A 336 -8.26 5.27 10.69
CA PRO A 336 -8.06 5.84 12.03
C PRO A 336 -7.64 7.32 12.00
N TYR A 337 -7.17 7.79 10.85
CA TYR A 337 -6.76 9.18 10.62
C TYR A 337 -7.85 9.98 9.89
N PRO A 338 -8.01 11.29 10.18
CA PRO A 338 -8.81 12.19 9.35
C PRO A 338 -8.34 12.12 7.90
N THR A 339 -9.24 11.86 6.96
CA THR A 339 -8.88 11.68 5.55
C THR A 339 -9.12 12.98 4.79
N TRP A 340 -8.19 13.39 3.94
CA TRP A 340 -8.43 14.50 3.02
C TRP A 340 -9.61 14.19 2.10
N LYS A 341 -10.49 15.16 1.93
CA LYS A 341 -11.60 15.09 0.97
C LYS A 341 -11.26 15.99 -0.20
N VAL A 342 -11.10 15.38 -1.37
CA VAL A 342 -10.74 16.11 -2.58
C VAL A 342 -11.93 16.99 -2.96
N PRO A 343 -11.73 18.32 -3.13
CA PRO A 343 -12.81 19.21 -3.54
C PRO A 343 -13.22 18.89 -4.98
N VAL A 344 -14.44 18.40 -5.15
CA VAL A 344 -15.04 18.08 -6.45
C VAL A 344 -16.48 18.56 -6.46
N GLU A 345 -16.92 19.15 -7.56
CA GLU A 345 -18.31 19.58 -7.74
C GLU A 345 -19.26 18.38 -7.71
N ALA A 346 -20.39 18.52 -7.01
CA ALA A 346 -21.34 17.43 -6.81
C ALA A 346 -21.96 16.87 -8.12
N GLN A 347 -21.88 17.63 -9.21
CA GLN A 347 -22.35 17.23 -10.54
C GLN A 347 -21.37 16.31 -11.29
N ASP A 348 -20.07 16.42 -10.98
CA ASP A 348 -18.99 15.67 -11.65
C ASP A 348 -18.64 14.37 -10.89
N LEU A 349 -19.20 14.20 -9.69
CA LEU A 349 -19.07 12.99 -8.88
C LEU A 349 -20.05 11.92 -9.35
N GLU A 350 -19.52 10.87 -9.98
CA GLU A 350 -20.27 9.65 -10.30
C GLU A 350 -20.39 8.76 -9.06
N GLY A 351 -21.61 8.33 -8.74
CA GLY A 351 -21.89 7.40 -7.63
C GLY A 351 -23.33 7.56 -7.12
N GLU A 352 -23.77 6.60 -6.29
CA GLU A 352 -25.11 6.68 -5.70
C GLU A 352 -25.13 7.71 -4.56
N LYS A 353 -25.92 8.78 -4.71
CA LYS A 353 -25.92 9.92 -3.77
C LYS A 353 -26.24 9.53 -2.33
N VAL A 354 -27.18 8.60 -2.14
CA VAL A 354 -27.57 8.12 -0.79
C VAL A 354 -26.42 7.38 -0.14
N LEU A 355 -25.82 6.43 -0.88
CA LEU A 355 -24.67 5.65 -0.40
C LEU A 355 -23.45 6.53 -0.10
N LEU A 356 -23.14 7.49 -0.98
CA LEU A 356 -22.05 8.44 -0.76
C LEU A 356 -22.28 9.33 0.48
N HIS A 357 -23.53 9.70 0.76
CA HIS A 357 -23.87 10.45 1.96
C HIS A 357 -23.73 9.59 3.23
N GLN A 358 -24.18 8.34 3.19
CA GLN A 358 -24.02 7.37 4.29
C GLN A 358 -22.54 7.11 4.59
N LEU A 359 -21.73 6.90 3.55
CA LEU A 359 -20.31 6.57 3.66
C LEU A 359 -19.38 7.78 3.76
N ARG A 360 -19.89 9.02 3.91
CA ARG A 360 -19.06 10.24 3.83
C ARG A 360 -17.86 10.26 4.79
N ASN A 361 -18.01 9.63 5.96
CA ASN A 361 -16.97 9.54 7.00
C ASN A 361 -16.19 8.23 6.96
N LEU A 362 -16.63 7.25 6.17
CA LEU A 362 -16.04 5.90 6.10
C LEU A 362 -15.24 5.68 4.81
N ALA A 363 -15.73 6.22 3.69
CA ALA A 363 -15.05 6.15 2.41
C ALA A 363 -13.86 7.12 2.36
N VAL A 364 -12.77 6.68 1.75
CA VAL A 364 -11.55 7.47 1.55
C VAL A 364 -11.43 7.91 0.10
N ASP A 365 -10.78 9.05 -0.09
CA ASP A 365 -10.51 9.62 -1.41
C ASP A 365 -9.08 9.24 -1.82
N ILE A 366 -8.94 8.57 -2.97
CA ILE A 366 -7.64 8.22 -3.57
C ILE A 366 -7.46 9.03 -4.85
N LEU A 367 -6.40 9.84 -4.90
CA LEU A 367 -5.98 10.52 -6.13
C LEU A 367 -5.10 9.60 -6.98
N VAL A 368 -5.53 9.36 -8.21
CA VAL A 368 -4.88 8.50 -9.19
C VAL A 368 -4.25 9.36 -10.28
N TYR A 369 -2.96 9.15 -10.57
CA TYR A 369 -2.21 9.97 -11.53
C TYR A 369 -1.75 9.21 -12.78
N ASP A 370 -1.44 9.98 -13.83
CA ASP A 370 -0.74 9.58 -15.05
C ASP A 370 -1.36 8.35 -15.76
N ASN A 371 -0.57 7.28 -15.96
CA ASN A 371 -0.95 6.11 -16.74
C ASN A 371 -2.09 5.27 -16.14
N HIS A 372 -2.54 5.60 -14.92
CA HIS A 372 -3.66 4.92 -14.26
C HIS A 372 -5.00 5.65 -14.48
N VAL A 373 -4.99 6.89 -14.98
CA VAL A 373 -6.19 7.73 -15.16
C VAL A 373 -7.19 7.09 -16.14
N GLN A 374 -6.73 6.61 -17.30
CA GLN A 374 -7.61 5.99 -18.29
C GLN A 374 -8.30 4.74 -17.75
N LEU A 375 -7.59 3.95 -16.94
CA LEU A 375 -8.18 2.80 -16.26
C LEU A 375 -9.22 3.27 -15.24
N ALA A 376 -8.87 4.24 -14.38
CA ALA A 376 -9.78 4.82 -13.38
C ALA A 376 -11.08 5.36 -13.99
N GLU A 377 -10.99 6.03 -15.14
CA GLU A 377 -12.14 6.53 -15.90
C GLU A 377 -13.05 5.38 -16.39
N SER A 378 -12.47 4.26 -16.81
CA SER A 378 -13.21 3.09 -17.30
C SER A 378 -13.86 2.22 -16.20
N LEU A 379 -13.50 2.41 -14.92
CA LEU A 379 -14.03 1.61 -13.81
C LEU A 379 -15.52 1.85 -13.61
N LYS A 380 -16.27 0.79 -13.30
CA LYS A 380 -17.71 0.88 -12.98
C LYS A 380 -17.91 1.03 -11.48
N ILE A 381 -18.80 1.94 -11.07
CA ILE A 381 -19.23 2.06 -9.67
C ILE A 381 -19.78 0.70 -9.18
N GLY A 382 -19.49 0.35 -7.94
CA GLY A 382 -19.81 -0.93 -7.31
C GLY A 382 -18.78 -2.04 -7.57
N SER A 383 -17.80 -1.83 -8.46
CA SER A 383 -16.74 -2.81 -8.71
C SER A 383 -15.84 -2.99 -7.50
N PHE A 384 -15.37 -4.22 -7.29
CA PHE A 384 -14.36 -4.54 -6.29
C PHE A 384 -12.95 -4.41 -6.89
N LEU A 385 -12.09 -3.69 -6.20
CA LEU A 385 -10.76 -3.34 -6.64
C LEU A 385 -9.72 -3.88 -5.65
N ARG A 386 -8.57 -4.29 -6.17
CA ARG A 386 -7.31 -4.29 -5.43
C ARG A 386 -6.40 -3.23 -6.01
N ILE A 387 -6.06 -2.23 -5.21
CA ILE A 387 -5.17 -1.15 -5.60
C ILE A 387 -3.82 -1.43 -4.94
N TYR A 388 -2.76 -1.52 -5.75
CA TYR A 388 -1.43 -1.93 -5.32
C TYR A 388 -0.53 -0.73 -5.09
N SER A 389 0.21 -0.72 -3.98
CA SER A 389 1.20 0.29 -3.62
C SER A 389 0.62 1.72 -3.60
N ILE A 390 -0.49 1.93 -2.89
CA ILE A 390 -1.04 3.27 -2.55
C ILE A 390 -0.12 3.94 -1.55
N HIS A 391 0.20 5.21 -1.75
CA HIS A 391 0.92 6.04 -0.78
C HIS A 391 -0.05 6.71 0.18
N ALA A 392 0.06 6.39 1.48
CA ALA A 392 -0.59 7.14 2.55
C ALA A 392 0.31 8.29 2.98
N LYS A 393 0.01 9.52 2.56
CA LYS A 393 0.81 10.70 2.89
C LYS A 393 0.12 11.48 3.99
N GLU A 394 0.85 11.82 5.04
CA GLU A 394 0.36 12.78 6.03
C GLU A 394 0.65 14.21 5.53
N ALA A 395 -0.37 15.05 5.51
CA ALA A 395 -0.25 16.46 5.17
C ALA A 395 -0.82 17.35 6.28
N SER A 396 -0.07 18.39 6.63
CA SER A 396 -0.52 19.47 7.49
C SER A 396 -0.87 20.67 6.62
N ALA A 397 -2.12 21.14 6.65
CA ALA A 397 -2.44 22.42 6.04
C ALA A 397 -1.82 23.55 6.88
N ASP A 398 -1.19 24.54 6.22
CA ASP A 398 -0.46 25.66 6.85
C ASP A 398 -1.30 26.54 7.81
N ASN A 399 -2.57 26.24 8.05
CA ASN A 399 -3.48 27.01 8.91
C ASN A 399 -4.53 26.17 9.69
N GLU A 400 -4.49 24.83 9.67
CA GLU A 400 -5.41 24.00 10.46
C GLU A 400 -4.65 23.05 11.42
N ASP A 401 -5.08 23.01 12.68
CA ASP A 401 -4.45 22.23 13.78
C ASP A 401 -4.60 20.70 13.65
N VAL A 402 -5.10 20.19 12.51
CA VAL A 402 -5.40 18.76 12.30
C VAL A 402 -4.67 18.27 11.05
N SER A 403 -3.74 17.32 11.20
CA SER A 403 -3.15 16.63 10.07
C SER A 403 -4.16 15.66 9.45
N HIS A 404 -4.17 15.59 8.12
CA HIS A 404 -5.03 14.68 7.37
C HIS A 404 -4.21 13.71 6.52
N MET A 405 -4.79 12.54 6.28
CA MET A 405 -4.23 11.51 5.43
C MET A 405 -4.68 11.74 3.98
N GLU A 406 -3.71 11.85 3.08
CA GLU A 406 -3.91 11.93 1.64
C GLU A 406 -3.49 10.60 1.01
N PHE A 407 -4.38 9.95 0.27
CA PHE A 407 -4.05 8.72 -0.45
C PHE A 407 -3.75 9.01 -1.91
N HIS A 408 -2.54 8.65 -2.33
CA HIS A 408 -2.07 8.89 -3.70
C HIS A 408 -1.63 7.60 -4.37
N LEU A 409 -2.20 7.32 -5.54
CA LEU A 409 -1.66 6.37 -6.50
C LEU A 409 -0.83 7.13 -7.54
N HIS A 410 0.43 7.37 -7.20
CA HIS A 410 1.40 8.04 -8.05
C HIS A 410 1.55 7.38 -9.42
N GLY A 411 1.97 8.15 -10.43
CA GLY A 411 2.23 7.64 -11.76
C GLY A 411 3.33 6.57 -11.84
N GLY A 412 3.33 5.83 -12.93
CA GLY A 412 4.25 4.73 -13.20
C GLY A 412 3.82 3.40 -12.56
N THR A 413 4.60 2.36 -12.83
CA THR A 413 4.35 0.98 -12.40
C THR A 413 5.50 0.40 -11.59
N CYS A 414 6.30 1.27 -10.95
CA CYS A 414 7.38 0.86 -10.05
C CYS A 414 6.80 0.07 -8.87
N TYR A 415 7.55 -0.92 -8.38
CA TYR A 415 7.17 -1.76 -7.24
C TYR A 415 5.81 -2.49 -7.37
N GLY A 416 5.30 -2.67 -8.60
CA GLY A 416 4.02 -3.38 -8.81
C GLY A 416 2.78 -2.48 -8.71
N ARG A 417 2.97 -1.16 -8.61
CA ARG A 417 1.89 -0.17 -8.50
C ARG A 417 0.87 -0.25 -9.64
N GLY A 418 -0.41 -0.22 -9.29
CA GLY A 418 -1.51 -0.18 -10.26
C GLY A 418 -2.86 -0.55 -9.65
N ILE A 419 -3.87 -0.72 -10.50
CA ILE A 419 -5.23 -1.08 -10.11
C ILE A 419 -5.60 -2.42 -10.76
N GLY A 420 -6.10 -3.36 -9.97
CA GLY A 420 -6.67 -4.62 -10.44
C GLY A 420 -8.16 -4.69 -10.11
N VAL A 421 -8.98 -5.10 -11.07
CA VAL A 421 -10.41 -5.36 -10.86
C VAL A 421 -10.60 -6.81 -10.43
N LEU A 422 -11.26 -7.04 -9.30
CA LEU A 422 -11.52 -8.37 -8.76
C LEU A 422 -12.93 -8.84 -9.09
N PRO A 423 -13.14 -10.10 -9.52
CA PRO A 423 -14.47 -10.66 -9.72
C PRO A 423 -15.14 -10.99 -8.39
N GLU A 424 -16.47 -11.01 -8.35
CA GLU A 424 -17.25 -11.39 -7.16
C GLU A 424 -16.97 -12.83 -6.66
N SER A 425 -16.43 -13.69 -7.52
CA SER A 425 -16.03 -15.05 -7.15
C SER A 425 -14.73 -15.11 -6.34
N ASN A 426 -13.96 -14.02 -6.28
CA ASN A 426 -12.70 -13.94 -5.54
C ASN A 426 -12.96 -14.09 -4.02
N PRO A 427 -12.19 -14.94 -3.30
CA PRO A 427 -12.35 -15.12 -1.85
C PRO A 427 -12.31 -13.81 -1.05
N ASP A 428 -11.34 -12.94 -1.33
CA ASP A 428 -11.17 -11.65 -0.64
C ASP A 428 -12.39 -10.73 -0.88
N VAL A 429 -13.03 -10.86 -2.05
CA VAL A 429 -14.26 -10.10 -2.38
C VAL A 429 -15.48 -10.69 -1.69
N LYS A 430 -15.58 -12.01 -1.56
CA LYS A 430 -16.68 -12.65 -0.83
C LYS A 430 -16.67 -12.24 0.63
N GLU A 431 -15.50 -12.30 1.28
CA GLU A 431 -15.32 -11.84 2.66
C GLU A 431 -15.69 -10.36 2.81
N LEU A 432 -15.19 -9.51 1.90
CA LEU A 432 -15.54 -8.09 1.89
C LEU A 432 -17.05 -7.86 1.71
N LYS A 433 -17.68 -8.58 0.77
CA LYS A 433 -19.11 -8.43 0.48
C LYS A 433 -19.99 -8.87 1.65
N GLU A 434 -19.69 -10.02 2.25
CA GLU A 434 -20.36 -10.51 3.46
C GLU A 434 -20.25 -9.48 4.61
N PHE A 435 -19.07 -8.89 4.78
CA PHE A 435 -18.85 -7.84 5.77
C PHE A 435 -19.68 -6.58 5.47
N LEU A 436 -19.64 -6.07 4.24
CA LEU A 436 -20.38 -4.87 3.84
C LEU A 436 -21.90 -5.04 4.02
N GLU A 437 -22.44 -6.21 3.64
CA GLU A 437 -23.86 -6.54 3.80
C GLU A 437 -24.26 -6.58 5.28
N SER A 438 -23.39 -7.10 6.17
CA SER A 438 -23.67 -7.14 7.62
C SER A 438 -23.83 -5.75 8.26
N VAL A 439 -23.03 -4.77 7.82
CA VAL A 439 -23.07 -3.38 8.32
C VAL A 439 -24.36 -2.68 7.87
N THR A 440 -24.79 -2.89 6.63
CA THR A 440 -26.03 -2.29 6.11
C THR A 440 -27.30 -2.81 6.79
N LEU A 441 -27.31 -4.09 7.22
CA LEU A 441 -28.46 -4.67 7.92
C LEU A 441 -28.64 -4.10 9.33
N THR A 442 -27.54 -3.80 10.04
CA THR A 442 -27.59 -3.20 11.39
C THR A 442 -28.12 -1.76 11.40
N ASP A 443 -27.84 -0.97 10.35
CA ASP A 443 -28.36 0.39 10.23
C ASP A 443 -29.86 0.41 9.87
N SER A 444 -30.32 -0.55 9.07
CA SER A 444 -31.74 -0.64 8.67
C SER A 444 -32.67 -1.00 9.83
N GLN A 445 -32.20 -1.76 10.83
CA GLN A 445 -32.99 -2.09 12.03
C GLN A 445 -33.05 -0.96 13.06
N ASN A 446 -32.12 -0.01 13.00
CA ASN A 446 -32.08 1.16 13.89
C ASN A 446 -32.85 2.37 13.33
N MET A 447 -33.30 2.34 12.08
CA MET A 447 -33.91 3.49 11.41
C MET A 447 -35.44 3.62 11.57
N GLU A 448 -36.12 2.71 12.26
CA GLU A 448 -37.58 2.82 12.52
C GLU A 448 -37.95 3.64 13.77
N SER A 449 -36.98 4.20 14.49
CA SER A 449 -37.26 5.17 15.56
C SER A 449 -36.41 6.43 15.41
N CYS A 450 -37.06 7.58 15.54
CA CYS A 450 -36.50 8.95 15.53
C CYS A 450 -36.56 9.67 14.18
N SER A 451 -37.78 10.10 13.87
CA SER A 451 -38.03 11.31 13.11
C SER A 451 -37.90 12.54 14.02
N MET A 452 -37.33 13.61 13.43
CA MET A 452 -37.29 15.03 13.83
C MET A 452 -36.18 15.59 14.73
N ASP A 453 -35.51 16.56 14.09
CA ASP A 453 -34.95 17.85 14.52
C ASP A 453 -33.58 17.97 15.21
N ILE A 454 -32.86 18.94 14.63
CA ILE A 454 -31.54 19.48 14.91
C ILE A 454 -31.54 20.17 16.28
N ASP A 455 -30.62 19.81 17.18
CA ASP A 455 -29.51 20.66 17.64
C ASP A 455 -28.80 20.06 18.88
N SER A 456 -27.48 20.25 18.94
CA SER A 456 -26.58 20.15 20.10
C SER A 456 -26.38 18.80 20.83
N THR A 457 -25.10 18.46 20.99
CA THR A 457 -24.50 17.56 22.01
C THR A 457 -24.64 16.05 21.79
N PHE A 458 -23.64 15.43 21.14
CA PHE A 458 -23.48 13.96 21.12
C PHE A 458 -22.05 13.53 21.43
N GLY A 459 -21.71 13.53 22.72
CA GLY A 459 -20.79 12.54 23.28
C GLY A 459 -21.66 11.52 24.01
N ASN A 460 -21.74 10.27 23.52
CA ASN A 460 -22.03 9.04 24.29
C ASN A 460 -22.46 7.82 23.47
N VAL A 461 -22.57 7.89 22.13
CA VAL A 461 -23.02 6.71 21.34
C VAL A 461 -21.88 5.76 20.95
N THR A 462 -20.62 6.20 21.02
CA THR A 462 -19.44 5.45 20.51
C THR A 462 -18.95 4.31 21.43
N VAL A 463 -19.53 4.12 22.62
CA VAL A 463 -18.94 3.24 23.65
C VAL A 463 -19.37 1.77 23.52
N CYS A 464 -20.38 1.42 22.72
CA CYS A 464 -20.97 0.07 22.76
C CYS A 464 -20.31 -0.96 21.83
N VAL A 465 -19.65 -0.57 20.73
CA VAL A 465 -19.18 -1.52 19.69
C VAL A 465 -17.72 -1.96 19.84
N MET A 466 -16.88 -1.18 20.54
CA MET A 466 -15.44 -1.48 20.71
C MET A 466 -15.12 -2.66 21.66
N LEU A 467 -16.12 -3.26 22.31
CA LEU A 467 -15.88 -4.14 23.46
C LEU A 467 -15.81 -5.65 23.15
N PHE A 468 -16.14 -6.11 21.94
CA PHE A 468 -16.29 -7.55 21.68
C PHE A 468 -15.10 -8.27 21.00
N HIS A 469 -14.05 -7.59 20.53
CA HIS A 469 -12.97 -8.25 19.76
C HIS A 469 -11.57 -8.26 20.40
N LEU A 470 -11.37 -7.68 21.59
CA LEU A 470 -10.03 -7.47 22.17
C LEU A 470 -9.50 -8.59 23.09
N SER A 471 -10.10 -9.78 23.11
CA SER A 471 -9.76 -10.82 24.10
C SER A 471 -8.68 -11.83 23.69
N VAL A 472 -7.98 -11.69 22.54
CA VAL A 472 -7.05 -12.74 22.06
C VAL A 472 -5.62 -12.28 21.69
N TYR A 473 -5.31 -10.99 21.55
CA TYR A 473 -3.96 -10.55 21.12
C TYR A 473 -3.05 -10.10 22.28
N CYS A 474 -1.80 -10.55 22.28
CA CYS A 474 -0.73 -10.07 23.18
C CYS A 474 -0.19 -8.72 22.68
N PHE A 475 0.03 -7.77 23.60
CA PHE A 475 0.29 -6.35 23.27
C PHE A 475 1.77 -5.95 23.11
N ALA A 476 2.71 -6.89 23.19
CA ALA A 476 4.15 -6.57 23.11
C ALA A 476 4.91 -7.55 22.22
N VAL A 477 5.94 -7.02 21.55
CA VAL A 477 6.90 -7.74 20.71
C VAL A 477 8.20 -7.89 21.49
N LEU A 478 8.65 -9.13 21.65
CA LEU A 478 9.89 -9.46 22.34
C LEU A 478 11.06 -9.36 21.35
N THR A 479 12.07 -8.54 21.67
CA THR A 479 13.14 -8.18 20.71
C THR A 479 14.32 -9.14 20.70
N ASP A 480 14.48 -10.01 21.71
CA ASP A 480 15.51 -11.07 21.74
C ASP A 480 15.22 -12.14 22.83
N HIS A 481 15.94 -13.28 22.85
CA HIS A 481 15.87 -14.42 23.77
C HIS A 481 14.70 -15.43 23.58
N GLN A 482 14.75 -16.21 22.49
CA GLN A 482 13.77 -17.28 22.19
C GLN A 482 13.83 -18.49 23.16
N ASP A 483 14.87 -18.61 23.98
CA ASP A 483 15.13 -19.78 24.84
C ASP A 483 14.50 -19.70 26.25
N LEU A 484 13.90 -18.57 26.62
CA LEU A 484 13.30 -18.37 27.96
C LEU A 484 11.79 -18.69 27.95
N SER A 485 11.38 -19.65 28.78
CA SER A 485 9.97 -19.95 29.04
C SER A 485 9.31 -18.94 29.98
N ASN A 486 8.01 -18.69 29.80
CA ASN A 486 7.24 -17.81 30.69
C ASN A 486 7.31 -18.28 32.15
N THR A 487 7.70 -17.38 33.05
CA THR A 487 7.80 -17.62 34.50
C THR A 487 6.67 -16.92 35.24
N GLU A 488 6.00 -17.63 36.15
CA GLU A 488 4.94 -17.10 37.01
C GLU A 488 5.45 -16.06 38.02
N LEU A 489 4.70 -14.98 38.25
CA LEU A 489 5.12 -13.88 39.14
C LEU A 489 5.34 -14.34 40.60
N LYS A 490 4.57 -15.33 41.08
CA LYS A 490 4.76 -15.90 42.42
C LYS A 490 6.10 -16.62 42.56
N THR A 491 6.59 -17.26 41.51
CA THR A 491 7.89 -17.93 41.51
C THR A 491 9.02 -16.91 41.52
N ILE A 492 8.86 -15.81 40.78
CA ILE A 492 9.84 -14.72 40.70
C ILE A 492 10.00 -14.02 42.06
N THR A 493 8.90 -13.74 42.76
CA THR A 493 8.96 -13.07 44.09
C THR A 493 9.64 -13.89 45.18
N ASN A 494 9.72 -15.21 45.01
CA ASN A 494 10.40 -16.13 45.94
C ASN A 494 11.84 -16.47 45.50
N SER A 495 12.31 -15.94 44.36
CA SER A 495 13.62 -16.24 43.79
C SER A 495 14.69 -15.26 44.27
N ALA A 496 15.95 -15.70 44.31
CA ALA A 496 17.09 -14.84 44.65
C ALA A 496 17.40 -13.87 43.49
N ALA A 497 17.79 -12.62 43.78
CA ALA A 497 18.24 -11.65 42.79
C ALA A 497 19.79 -11.55 42.77
N PRO A 498 20.43 -11.27 41.61
CA PRO A 498 19.85 -10.87 40.33
C PRO A 498 19.57 -12.04 39.37
N GLN A 499 18.44 -11.98 38.66
CA GLN A 499 18.02 -12.94 37.64
C GLN A 499 17.20 -12.24 36.55
N GLN A 500 17.07 -12.86 35.38
CA GLN A 500 16.26 -12.39 34.25
C GLN A 500 15.12 -13.36 33.99
N TYR A 501 13.94 -12.83 33.67
CA TYR A 501 12.74 -13.62 33.47
C TYR A 501 11.94 -13.11 32.28
N ARG A 502 11.36 -14.04 31.52
CA ARG A 502 10.26 -13.75 30.59
C ARG A 502 8.94 -13.90 31.33
N ILE A 503 8.08 -12.90 31.28
CA ILE A 503 6.78 -12.93 31.95
C ILE A 503 5.65 -12.57 30.99
N ARG A 504 4.46 -13.09 31.30
CA ARG A 504 3.20 -12.71 30.67
C ARG A 504 2.25 -12.27 31.77
N ALA A 505 1.97 -10.98 31.85
CA ALA A 505 1.17 -10.38 32.93
C ALA A 505 0.30 -9.24 32.40
N LYS A 506 -0.75 -8.89 33.12
CA LYS A 506 -1.63 -7.75 32.80
C LYS A 506 -1.15 -6.51 33.54
N LEU A 507 -1.19 -5.34 32.89
CA LEU A 507 -0.85 -4.07 33.54
C LEU A 507 -2.04 -3.55 34.35
N ARG A 508 -2.04 -3.77 35.66
CA ARG A 508 -3.14 -3.35 36.55
C ARG A 508 -3.18 -1.84 36.77
N THR A 509 -2.02 -1.22 36.93
CA THR A 509 -1.87 0.23 37.11
C THR A 509 -0.44 0.63 36.84
N TYR A 510 -0.22 1.92 36.58
CA TYR A 510 1.10 2.50 36.38
C TYR A 510 1.24 3.84 37.10
N LYS A 511 2.48 4.26 37.35
CA LYS A 511 2.81 5.60 37.86
C LYS A 511 3.96 6.19 37.04
N PRO A 512 3.95 7.51 36.74
CA PRO A 512 2.93 8.50 37.08
C PRO A 512 1.66 8.37 36.23
N GLN A 513 0.52 8.86 36.75
CA GLN A 513 -0.75 8.90 36.00
C GLN A 513 -0.76 9.99 34.93
N LYS A 514 -0.04 11.09 35.17
CA LYS A 514 0.22 12.12 34.17
C LYS A 514 1.45 11.71 33.37
N LEU A 515 1.27 11.26 32.13
CA LEU A 515 2.34 10.64 31.34
C LEU A 515 3.52 11.58 31.05
N HIS A 516 3.29 12.89 30.90
CA HIS A 516 4.39 13.86 30.75
C HIS A 516 5.35 13.86 31.95
N GLN A 517 4.88 13.49 33.16
CA GLN A 517 5.73 13.39 34.35
C GLN A 517 6.61 12.13 34.35
N SER A 518 6.44 11.21 33.39
CA SER A 518 7.31 10.04 33.26
C SER A 518 8.68 10.41 32.68
N VAL A 519 8.77 11.51 31.93
CA VAL A 519 10.00 11.95 31.29
C VAL A 519 10.90 12.63 32.32
N LYS A 520 12.14 12.16 32.45
CA LYS A 520 13.15 12.68 33.37
C LYS A 520 14.47 12.91 32.64
N LEU A 521 15.32 13.73 33.26
CA LEU A 521 16.69 13.94 32.85
C LEU A 521 17.62 13.07 33.71
N HIS A 522 18.39 12.20 33.06
CA HIS A 522 19.33 11.28 33.68
C HIS A 522 20.78 11.70 33.41
N CYS A 523 21.60 11.73 34.46
CA CYS A 523 23.04 11.92 34.33
C CYS A 523 23.75 10.57 34.41
N SER A 524 24.41 10.14 33.33
CA SER A 524 25.18 8.89 33.30
C SER A 524 26.37 8.86 34.27
N LYS A 525 26.90 10.02 34.66
CA LYS A 525 28.10 10.14 35.51
C LYS A 525 27.80 10.04 37.00
N CYS A 526 26.77 10.74 37.50
CA CYS A 526 26.37 10.68 38.91
C CYS A 526 25.10 9.87 39.16
N ASN A 527 24.48 9.31 38.11
CA ASN A 527 23.20 8.60 38.15
C ASN A 527 22.05 9.43 38.77
N SER A 528 22.19 10.77 38.79
CA SER A 528 21.12 11.65 39.27
C SER A 528 19.96 11.65 38.30
N LEU A 529 18.74 11.64 38.83
CA LEU A 529 17.52 11.90 38.09
C LEU A 529 16.96 13.27 38.45
N GLN A 530 16.62 14.05 37.43
CA GLN A 530 16.14 15.42 37.54
C GLN A 530 14.83 15.58 36.78
N GLU A 531 13.98 16.48 37.25
CA GLU A 531 12.78 16.89 36.51
C GLU A 531 13.18 17.74 35.31
N VAL A 532 12.38 17.66 34.24
CA VAL A 532 12.52 18.58 33.11
C VAL A 532 11.93 19.94 33.52
N PRO A 533 12.69 21.04 33.46
CA PRO A 533 12.18 22.37 33.79
C PRO A 533 10.93 22.70 32.99
N ASP A 534 9.92 23.25 33.65
CA ASP A 534 8.68 23.61 32.99
C ASP A 534 8.85 24.89 32.15
N ARG A 535 7.77 25.32 31.49
CA ARG A 535 7.80 26.52 30.65
C ARG A 535 8.11 27.78 31.48
N ASP A 536 7.51 27.87 32.67
CA ASP A 536 7.53 29.06 33.50
C ASP A 536 8.88 29.21 34.20
N ASP A 537 9.50 28.11 34.60
CA ASP A 537 10.87 28.03 35.12
C ASP A 537 11.87 28.61 34.11
N PHE A 538 11.78 28.20 32.84
CA PHE A 538 12.69 28.70 31.81
C PHE A 538 12.43 30.17 31.48
N ASP A 539 11.16 30.59 31.38
CA ASP A 539 10.82 31.99 31.15
C ASP A 539 11.29 32.88 32.32
N PHE A 540 11.21 32.38 33.56
CA PHE A 540 11.73 33.07 34.75
C PHE A 540 13.24 33.27 34.69
N ILE A 541 14.02 32.25 34.28
CA ILE A 541 15.47 32.35 34.11
C ILE A 541 15.81 33.39 33.03
N LEU A 542 15.10 33.37 31.90
CA LEU A 542 15.28 34.33 30.81
C LEU A 542 14.94 35.76 31.25
N HIS A 543 13.85 35.95 32.00
CA HIS A 543 13.47 37.25 32.54
C HIS A 543 14.47 37.78 33.59
N GLY A 544 15.03 36.89 34.41
CA GLY A 544 16.11 37.25 35.34
C GLY A 544 17.35 37.77 34.62
N SER A 545 17.67 37.21 33.45
CA SER A 545 18.81 37.62 32.62
C SER A 545 18.60 38.92 31.85
N ALA A 546 17.36 39.22 31.47
CA ALA A 546 16.99 40.39 30.69
C ALA A 546 17.21 41.74 31.40
N GLY A 547 17.43 41.72 32.72
CA GLY A 547 17.78 42.92 33.50
C GLY A 547 19.24 43.35 33.36
N THR A 548 20.12 42.46 32.92
CA THR A 548 21.55 42.73 32.73
C THR A 548 21.79 43.22 31.31
N ALA A 549 22.38 44.42 31.15
CA ALA A 549 22.68 44.94 29.83
C ALA A 549 23.85 44.15 29.20
N PRO A 550 23.78 43.78 27.89
CA PRO A 550 24.89 43.16 27.18
C PRO A 550 26.16 44.02 27.27
N ASN A 551 27.32 43.39 27.47
CA ASN A 551 28.59 44.11 27.57
C ASN A 551 29.02 44.58 26.17
N PRO A 552 29.14 45.90 25.95
CA PRO A 552 29.48 46.41 24.63
C PRO A 552 30.90 46.07 24.18
N GLU A 553 31.81 45.73 25.08
CA GLU A 553 33.19 45.33 24.77
C GLU A 553 33.27 43.93 24.17
N LEU A 554 32.22 43.11 24.33
CA LEU A 554 32.10 41.78 23.74
C LEU A 554 31.38 41.80 22.37
N HIS A 555 31.13 42.99 21.80
CA HIS A 555 30.62 43.12 20.44
C HIS A 555 31.73 42.87 19.42
N ASN A 556 31.67 41.72 18.76
CA ASN A 556 32.55 41.24 17.68
C ASN A 556 33.92 40.72 18.14
N THR A 557 34.10 39.41 17.96
CA THR A 557 35.39 38.74 18.14
C THR A 557 35.89 38.20 16.81
N SER A 558 37.04 37.51 16.84
CA SER A 558 37.57 36.82 15.66
C SER A 558 36.63 35.73 15.12
N TRP A 559 35.71 35.19 15.94
CA TRP A 559 34.90 34.02 15.60
C TRP A 559 33.38 34.22 15.70
N TYR A 560 32.89 35.38 16.15
CA TYR A 560 31.48 35.75 16.04
C TYR A 560 31.28 37.25 15.79
N GLU A 561 30.11 37.60 15.25
CA GLU A 561 29.62 38.97 15.04
C GLU A 561 28.35 39.21 15.87
N SER A 562 28.28 40.34 16.57
CA SER A 562 27.18 40.66 17.48
C SER A 562 26.29 41.76 16.91
N VAL A 563 24.97 41.57 16.95
CA VAL A 563 23.99 42.61 16.64
C VAL A 563 23.10 42.83 17.85
N THR A 564 22.79 44.08 18.17
CA THR A 564 22.02 44.45 19.36
C THR A 564 20.78 45.25 19.01
N TRP A 565 19.66 44.90 19.63
CA TRP A 565 18.37 45.57 19.48
C TRP A 565 17.87 46.08 20.83
N THR A 566 17.20 47.22 20.81
CA THR A 566 16.46 47.77 21.95
C THR A 566 14.97 47.59 21.72
N ALA A 567 14.30 46.82 22.58
CA ALA A 567 12.85 46.63 22.50
C ALA A 567 12.10 47.90 22.93
N GLN A 568 11.10 48.31 22.14
CA GLN A 568 10.29 49.51 22.40
C GLN A 568 9.24 49.33 23.52
N GLU A 569 8.87 48.08 23.86
CA GLU A 569 7.86 47.79 24.88
C GLU A 569 8.47 47.22 26.17
N GLN A 570 8.02 47.79 27.30
CA GLN A 570 8.32 47.46 28.71
C GLN A 570 9.82 47.33 29.08
N LYS A 571 10.38 48.42 29.64
CA LYS A 571 11.68 48.52 30.34
C LYS A 571 12.98 48.56 29.50
N GLN A 572 12.96 49.05 28.25
CA GLN A 572 14.18 49.24 27.42
C GLN A 572 15.11 47.99 27.39
N ARG A 573 14.51 46.80 27.25
CA ARG A 573 15.27 45.56 27.19
C ARG A 573 16.23 45.56 25.99
N LYS A 574 17.49 45.22 26.22
CA LYS A 574 18.50 45.03 25.18
C LYS A 574 18.62 43.55 24.87
N ILE A 575 18.54 43.20 23.58
CA ILE A 575 18.69 41.84 23.07
C ILE A 575 19.95 41.84 22.23
N ALA A 576 20.89 40.95 22.50
CA ALA A 576 22.06 40.75 21.64
C ALA A 576 22.01 39.35 21.02
N ILE A 577 22.30 39.26 19.72
CA ILE A 577 22.47 37.99 19.01
C ILE A 577 23.88 37.96 18.44
N HIS A 578 24.61 36.90 18.76
CA HIS A 578 25.96 36.65 18.28
C HIS A 578 25.93 35.55 17.23
N PHE A 579 26.27 35.91 15.99
CA PHE A 579 26.35 35.02 14.85
C PHE A 579 27.77 34.46 14.75
N VAL A 580 27.92 33.14 14.85
CA VAL A 580 29.23 32.49 14.70
C VAL A 580 29.70 32.63 13.24
N LYS A 581 30.91 33.17 13.04
CA LYS A 581 31.49 33.46 11.72
C LYS A 581 31.90 32.18 11.00
N ARG A 582 31.87 32.22 9.66
CA ARG A 582 32.39 31.20 8.74
C ARG A 582 33.33 31.84 7.73
N ASP A 583 34.26 31.07 7.20
CA ASP A 583 35.24 31.52 6.20
C ASP A 583 34.67 31.67 4.76
N GLU A 584 33.42 31.26 4.50
CA GLU A 584 32.83 31.29 3.14
C GLU A 584 31.56 32.15 3.01
N MET A 585 31.45 32.83 1.86
CA MET A 585 30.54 33.95 1.53
C MET A 585 29.04 33.60 1.39
N LEU A 586 28.60 32.39 1.76
CA LEU A 586 27.19 31.98 1.70
C LEU A 586 26.80 31.24 3.00
N GLN A 587 26.41 31.99 4.03
CA GLN A 587 25.80 31.42 5.23
C GLN A 587 24.32 31.14 4.99
N HIS A 588 23.94 29.86 4.92
CA HIS A 588 22.55 29.47 5.09
C HIS A 588 22.17 29.55 6.58
N PRO A 589 21.07 30.23 6.96
CA PRO A 589 20.64 30.33 8.35
C PRO A 589 20.50 28.97 9.03
N GLU A 590 20.01 27.99 8.28
CA GLU A 590 19.69 26.63 8.74
C GLU A 590 20.91 25.82 9.21
N ASP A 591 22.13 26.23 8.84
CA ASP A 591 23.36 25.59 9.29
C ASP A 591 24.06 26.36 10.43
N THR A 592 23.58 27.55 10.77
CA THR A 592 24.31 28.51 11.60
C THR A 592 23.94 28.34 13.08
N LEU A 593 24.97 28.37 13.96
CA LEU A 593 24.80 28.48 15.41
C LEU A 593 24.77 29.95 15.81
N ILE A 594 23.81 30.30 16.66
CA ILE A 594 23.74 31.63 17.25
C ILE A 594 23.73 31.55 18.78
N MET A 595 24.28 32.59 19.41
CA MET A 595 24.19 32.80 20.85
C MET A 595 23.29 34.01 21.11
N ILE A 596 22.45 33.96 22.14
CA ILE A 596 21.49 35.03 22.43
C ILE A 596 21.55 35.48 23.89
N GLU A 597 21.61 36.79 24.09
CA GLU A 597 21.49 37.45 25.38
C GLU A 597 20.16 38.19 25.49
N GLY A 598 19.53 38.07 26.67
CA GLY A 598 18.33 38.83 26.98
C GLY A 598 17.16 38.52 26.05
N GLY A 599 17.08 37.33 25.46
CA GLY A 599 15.94 36.86 24.66
C GLY A 599 14.75 36.38 25.52
N THR A 600 13.52 36.49 25.03
CA THR A 600 12.34 35.84 25.65
C THR A 600 12.23 34.41 25.14
N LEU A 601 11.46 33.57 25.83
CA LEU A 601 11.15 32.23 25.36
C LEU A 601 10.56 32.23 23.94
N LYS A 602 9.64 33.16 23.64
CA LYS A 602 8.99 33.27 22.33
C LYS A 602 9.97 33.62 21.21
N GLU A 603 10.94 34.49 21.45
CA GLU A 603 11.94 34.85 20.43
C GLU A 603 12.95 33.72 20.22
N ILE A 604 13.41 33.08 21.31
CA ILE A 604 14.31 31.92 21.21
C ILE A 604 13.65 30.83 20.36
N TRP A 605 12.38 30.52 20.59
CA TRP A 605 11.63 29.56 19.76
C TRP A 605 11.45 29.98 18.30
N LYS A 606 11.37 31.28 17.99
CA LYS A 606 11.35 31.75 16.61
C LYS A 606 12.71 31.57 15.94
N LEU A 607 13.78 31.73 16.70
CA LEU A 607 15.14 31.56 16.21
C LEU A 607 15.49 30.10 15.96
N THR A 608 15.07 29.16 16.82
CA THR A 608 15.32 27.72 16.61
C THR A 608 14.64 27.15 15.35
N LYS A 609 13.62 27.83 14.81
CA LYS A 609 12.98 27.49 13.53
C LYS A 609 13.79 27.92 12.30
N ARG A 610 14.73 28.86 12.47
CA ARG A 610 15.48 29.48 11.37
C ARG A 610 16.97 29.17 11.41
N PHE A 611 17.49 28.88 12.60
CA PHE A 611 18.90 28.61 12.85
C PHE A 611 19.09 27.20 13.39
N LYS A 612 20.22 26.56 13.05
CA LYS A 612 20.52 25.17 13.44
C LYS A 612 20.51 24.99 14.95
N CYS A 613 21.15 25.91 15.65
CA CYS A 613 21.40 25.84 17.08
C CYS A 613 21.29 27.23 17.72
N VAL A 614 20.66 27.28 18.89
CA VAL A 614 20.55 28.50 19.71
C VAL A 614 21.09 28.20 21.11
N ILE A 615 22.06 28.99 21.57
CA ILE A 615 22.64 28.90 22.92
C ILE A 615 22.27 30.17 23.71
N PRO A 616 21.50 30.06 24.81
CA PRO A 616 21.30 31.18 25.73
C PRO A 616 22.59 31.49 26.49
N VAL A 617 23.06 32.73 26.40
CA VAL A 617 24.32 33.20 27.02
C VAL A 617 24.09 34.45 27.86
N ARG A 618 25.11 34.81 28.64
CA ARG A 618 25.21 36.08 29.37
C ARG A 618 26.63 36.65 29.25
N SER A 619 26.73 37.97 29.21
CA SER A 619 28.00 38.69 29.27
C SER A 619 28.60 38.66 30.68
N THR A 620 29.91 38.44 30.75
CA THR A 620 30.75 38.77 31.92
C THR A 620 31.65 39.96 31.61
N GLU A 621 32.60 40.28 32.50
CA GLU A 621 33.60 41.32 32.26
C GLU A 621 34.50 40.96 31.06
N ASP A 622 34.86 39.67 30.90
CA ASP A 622 35.91 39.24 29.95
C ASP A 622 35.44 38.32 28.80
N ASP A 623 34.33 37.57 28.95
CA ASP A 623 33.84 36.64 27.91
C ASP A 623 32.30 36.42 27.99
N LEU A 624 31.75 35.75 26.98
CA LEU A 624 30.40 35.18 27.03
C LEU A 624 30.42 33.85 27.79
N GLU A 625 29.49 33.71 28.72
CA GLU A 625 29.27 32.48 29.49
C GLU A 625 27.89 31.89 29.20
N LEU A 626 27.73 30.61 29.52
CA LEU A 626 26.40 29.99 29.51
C LEU A 626 25.48 30.71 30.49
N LEU A 627 24.22 30.90 30.11
CA LEU A 627 23.25 31.61 30.93
C LEU A 627 23.11 31.00 32.34
N ASP A 628 22.68 29.74 32.41
CA ASP A 628 22.56 28.95 33.63
C ASP A 628 22.32 27.47 33.25
N LEU A 629 22.87 26.51 34.00
CA LEU A 629 22.63 25.07 33.77
C LEU A 629 21.21 24.61 34.18
N SER A 630 20.42 25.48 34.82
CA SER A 630 18.99 25.32 35.05
C SER A 630 18.17 25.55 33.77
N ALA A 631 18.73 26.30 32.83
CA ALA A 631 18.18 26.49 31.50
C ALA A 631 18.80 25.46 30.52
N PRO A 632 18.14 25.17 29.40
CA PRO A 632 18.78 24.40 28.34
C PRO A 632 20.02 25.13 27.84
N PHE A 633 21.14 24.42 27.81
CA PHE A 633 22.40 25.00 27.33
C PHE A 633 22.42 25.10 25.79
N LEU A 634 21.60 24.30 25.13
CA LEU A 634 21.50 24.24 23.68
C LEU A 634 20.05 23.93 23.29
N LEU A 635 19.53 24.66 22.30
CA LEU A 635 18.27 24.36 21.63
C LEU A 635 18.56 24.05 20.17
N LYS A 636 18.16 22.86 19.69
CA LYS A 636 18.34 22.39 18.31
C LYS A 636 17.00 21.83 17.81
N GLY A 637 16.42 22.47 16.80
CA GLY A 637 15.05 22.20 16.35
C GLY A 637 14.05 22.38 17.48
N ASN A 638 13.32 21.31 17.80
CA ASN A 638 12.34 21.27 18.89
C ASN A 638 12.90 20.74 20.22
N VAL A 639 14.16 20.26 20.24
CA VAL A 639 14.75 19.61 21.42
C VAL A 639 15.56 20.60 22.25
N LYS A 640 15.38 20.51 23.57
CA LYS A 640 16.11 21.29 24.58
C LYS A 640 17.15 20.39 25.23
N TYR A 641 18.42 20.75 25.17
CA TYR A 641 19.49 19.95 25.78
C TYR A 641 19.93 20.58 27.11
N TYR A 642 20.06 19.75 28.14
CA TYR A 642 20.37 20.18 29.52
C TYR A 642 21.69 19.57 30.01
N GLY A 643 22.35 20.26 30.92
CA GLY A 643 23.61 19.84 31.52
C GLY A 643 23.47 19.51 33.01
N CYS A 644 24.19 18.51 33.50
CA CYS A 644 24.17 18.15 34.91
C CYS A 644 24.91 19.19 35.74
N LYS A 645 24.21 19.91 36.63
CA LYS A 645 24.81 20.93 37.52
C LYS A 645 25.96 20.42 38.41
N GLN A 646 25.89 19.16 38.84
CA GLN A 646 26.89 18.58 39.76
C GLN A 646 28.15 18.09 39.03
N CYS A 647 27.99 17.67 37.77
CA CYS A 647 29.04 17.01 37.00
C CYS A 647 29.69 17.90 35.94
N SER A 648 29.02 18.98 35.56
CA SER A 648 29.48 19.94 34.57
C SER A 648 30.42 20.96 35.20
N THR A 649 31.44 21.34 34.46
CA THR A 649 32.33 22.46 34.75
C THR A 649 32.32 23.38 33.53
N PRO A 650 31.32 24.28 33.41
CA PRO A 650 31.15 25.13 32.23
C PRO A 650 32.42 25.92 31.93
N LYS A 651 32.85 25.86 30.68
CA LYS A 651 33.99 26.63 30.18
C LYS A 651 33.49 27.85 29.39
N PRO A 652 34.36 28.86 29.18
CA PRO A 652 33.98 30.05 28.40
C PRO A 652 33.57 29.72 26.97
N MET A 653 32.66 30.52 26.40
CA MET A 653 32.10 30.29 25.06
C MET A 653 33.16 30.31 23.96
N LYS A 654 34.28 31.00 24.17
CA LYS A 654 35.43 30.99 23.25
C LYS A 654 35.90 29.60 22.85
N ASN A 655 35.69 28.56 23.66
CA ASN A 655 36.07 27.20 23.29
C ASN A 655 35.31 26.68 22.05
N LEU A 656 34.10 27.20 21.77
CA LEU A 656 33.35 26.89 20.55
C LEU A 656 34.06 27.34 19.27
N SER A 657 35.03 28.26 19.37
CA SER A 657 35.86 28.65 18.21
C SER A 657 36.62 27.48 17.59
N SER A 658 36.92 26.43 18.37
CA SER A 658 37.56 25.22 17.85
C SER A 658 36.66 24.47 16.86
N ILE A 659 35.37 24.31 17.18
CA ILE A 659 34.37 23.70 16.30
C ILE A 659 34.04 24.65 15.15
N ALA A 660 33.92 25.95 15.42
CA ALA A 660 33.60 26.96 14.41
C ALA A 660 34.68 27.08 13.31
N ALA A 661 35.93 26.70 13.61
CA ALA A 661 37.04 26.71 12.66
C ALA A 661 37.04 25.49 11.71
N GLU A 662 36.17 24.51 11.91
CA GLU A 662 36.03 23.37 11.01
C GLU A 662 35.36 23.78 9.69
N GLN A 663 35.72 23.10 8.59
CA GLN A 663 35.14 23.39 7.27
C GLN A 663 33.62 23.14 7.23
N GLN A 664 33.12 22.17 8.00
CA GLN A 664 31.70 21.85 8.13
C GLN A 664 31.37 21.46 9.58
N PRO A 665 31.08 22.44 10.45
CA PRO A 665 30.76 22.14 11.84
C PRO A 665 29.43 21.38 11.92
N SER A 666 29.50 20.17 12.47
CA SER A 666 28.35 19.29 12.66
C SER A 666 27.30 19.93 13.59
N TRP A 667 27.77 20.74 14.55
CA TRP A 667 26.98 21.26 15.68
C TRP A 667 26.20 20.15 16.38
N GLU A 668 26.85 19.03 16.63
CA GLU A 668 26.27 17.95 17.43
C GLU A 668 26.25 18.30 18.92
N SER A 669 25.17 17.90 19.60
CA SER A 669 24.91 18.28 20.99
C SER A 669 25.96 17.71 21.94
N THR A 670 26.49 16.51 21.64
CA THR A 670 27.57 15.85 22.38
C THR A 670 28.90 16.60 22.25
N GLU A 671 29.25 17.04 21.04
CA GLU A 671 30.48 17.80 20.76
C GLU A 671 30.44 19.17 21.44
N ILE A 672 29.33 19.89 21.30
CA ILE A 672 29.11 21.20 21.95
C ILE A 672 29.22 21.04 23.48
N ALA A 673 28.56 20.03 24.05
CA ALA A 673 28.62 19.77 25.49
C ALA A 673 30.07 19.49 25.94
N GLN A 674 30.81 18.65 25.21
CA GLN A 674 32.19 18.31 25.53
C GLN A 674 33.12 19.54 25.51
N VAL A 675 33.02 20.37 24.47
CA VAL A 675 33.83 21.59 24.31
C VAL A 675 33.52 22.61 25.40
N LEU A 676 32.25 22.74 25.79
CA LEU A 676 31.81 23.61 26.88
C LEU A 676 32.00 23.01 28.28
N GLY A 677 32.51 21.78 28.40
CA GLY A 677 32.69 21.12 29.71
C GLY A 677 31.38 20.77 30.42
N ILE A 678 30.32 20.53 29.65
CA ILE A 678 28.98 20.21 30.11
C ILE A 678 28.77 18.70 30.07
N GLU A 679 28.32 18.13 31.18
CA GLU A 679 27.90 16.74 31.24
C GLU A 679 26.44 16.65 30.76
N LEU A 680 26.23 16.13 29.55
CA LEU A 680 24.93 16.07 28.89
C LEU A 680 23.94 15.17 29.63
N LEU A 681 22.76 15.70 29.96
CA LEU A 681 21.67 14.91 30.52
C LEU A 681 20.89 14.19 29.42
N GLN A 682 20.53 12.94 29.66
CA GLN A 682 19.75 12.10 28.76
C GLN A 682 18.27 12.12 29.15
N TYR A 683 17.38 12.22 28.17
CA TYR A 683 15.96 12.04 28.39
C TYR A 683 15.63 10.56 28.55
N VAL A 684 14.91 10.21 29.60
CA VAL A 684 14.47 8.84 29.88
C VAL A 684 13.03 8.81 30.38
N PHE A 685 12.28 7.79 30.00
CA PHE A 685 11.03 7.41 30.62
C PHE A 685 11.26 6.67 31.92
N ILE A 686 10.60 7.13 32.97
CA ILE A 686 10.57 6.48 34.27
C ILE A 686 9.12 6.22 34.64
N MET A 687 8.75 4.95 34.61
CA MET A 687 7.43 4.50 35.03
C MET A 687 7.54 3.32 35.98
N LYS A 688 6.55 3.19 36.84
CA LYS A 688 6.37 2.02 37.70
C LYS A 688 5.11 1.30 37.27
N PHE A 689 5.26 0.08 36.75
CA PHE A 689 4.18 -0.79 36.33
C PHE A 689 3.84 -1.78 37.46
N THR A 690 2.57 -1.92 37.77
CA THR A 690 2.05 -2.98 38.64
C THR A 690 1.48 -4.07 37.75
N LEU A 691 2.26 -5.14 37.57
CA LEU A 691 1.96 -6.29 36.72
C LEU A 691 1.27 -7.37 37.55
N VAL A 692 0.24 -8.00 37.00
CA VAL A 692 -0.55 -9.04 37.67
C VAL A 692 -0.81 -10.19 36.71
N ASP A 693 -0.51 -11.41 37.15
CA ASP A 693 -0.85 -12.65 36.44
C ASP A 693 -1.85 -13.47 37.29
N GLU A 694 -2.08 -14.73 36.94
CA GLU A 694 -2.95 -15.63 37.72
C GLU A 694 -2.39 -16.00 39.10
N THR A 695 -1.10 -15.75 39.33
CA THR A 695 -0.35 -16.27 40.48
C THR A 695 0.01 -15.21 41.51
N GLY A 696 0.14 -13.96 41.10
CA GLY A 696 0.58 -12.87 41.96
C GLY A 696 0.62 -11.49 41.29
N SER A 697 1.23 -10.54 42.01
CA SER A 697 1.40 -9.15 41.58
C SER A 697 2.83 -8.70 41.84
N LEU A 698 3.41 -7.95 40.90
CA LEU A 698 4.79 -7.49 40.94
C LEU A 698 4.88 -6.04 40.48
N ASN A 699 5.78 -5.26 41.08
CA ASN A 699 6.12 -3.94 40.57
C ASN A 699 7.40 -4.00 39.75
N ALA A 700 7.33 -3.57 38.49
CA ALA A 700 8.48 -3.45 37.60
C ALA A 700 8.66 -1.98 37.16
N TYR A 701 9.90 -1.52 37.12
CA TYR A 701 10.23 -0.18 36.64
C TYR A 701 10.52 -0.22 35.14
N LEU A 702 9.98 0.74 34.41
CA LEU A 702 10.41 1.07 33.06
C LEU A 702 11.44 2.18 33.20
N PHE A 703 12.65 1.92 32.73
CA PHE A 703 13.72 2.89 32.57
C PHE A 703 14.28 2.69 31.17
N ASP A 704 13.90 3.59 30.26
CA ASP A 704 14.11 3.45 28.83
C ASP A 704 14.12 4.83 28.16
N ASP A 705 14.87 5.00 27.09
CA ASP A 705 15.01 6.26 26.35
C ASP A 705 14.21 6.29 25.04
N GLU A 706 13.82 5.12 24.51
CA GLU A 706 13.08 5.03 23.25
C GLU A 706 12.34 3.69 23.04
N LYS A 707 12.98 2.57 23.38
CA LYS A 707 12.66 1.23 22.88
C LYS A 707 11.28 0.74 23.23
N PHE A 708 10.80 0.98 24.45
CA PHE A 708 9.54 0.42 24.95
C PHE A 708 8.34 1.01 24.21
N PHE A 709 8.31 2.33 24.04
CA PHE A 709 7.22 3.04 23.35
C PHE A 709 7.47 3.25 21.85
N GLN A 710 8.70 3.03 21.38
CA GLN A 710 9.16 3.44 20.06
C GLN A 710 8.92 4.95 19.85
N ILE A 711 9.29 5.73 20.87
CA ILE A 711 9.14 7.18 20.94
C ILE A 711 10.41 7.73 21.62
N PRO A 712 11.18 8.63 20.98
CA PRO A 712 12.32 9.26 21.65
C PRO A 712 11.86 10.12 22.83
N ALA A 713 12.37 9.84 24.03
CA ALA A 713 12.03 10.59 25.25
C ALA A 713 12.42 12.08 25.16
N SER A 714 13.37 12.42 24.29
CA SER A 714 13.81 13.81 24.03
C SER A 714 12.80 14.66 23.26
N GLU A 715 11.89 14.05 22.50
CA GLU A 715 10.99 14.77 21.59
C GLU A 715 9.54 14.81 22.08
N ILE A 716 9.17 13.88 22.95
CA ILE A 716 7.78 13.71 23.39
C ILE A 716 7.20 14.96 24.05
N LEU A 717 7.97 15.68 24.87
CA LEU A 717 7.47 16.88 25.57
C LEU A 717 7.12 18.03 24.64
N THR A 718 7.60 18.00 23.39
CA THR A 718 7.37 19.04 22.38
C THR A 718 6.44 18.62 21.25
N SER A 719 6.09 17.34 21.17
CA SER A 719 5.21 16.79 20.13
C SER A 719 3.89 16.31 20.72
N ASN A 720 2.80 16.97 20.36
CA ASN A 720 1.45 16.54 20.74
C ASN A 720 1.13 15.15 20.17
N PHE A 721 1.59 14.86 18.95
CA PHE A 721 1.43 13.54 18.33
C PHE A 721 2.10 12.43 19.16
N LEU A 722 3.36 12.61 19.57
CA LEU A 722 4.06 11.61 20.39
C LEU A 722 3.42 11.45 21.78
N GLN A 723 2.92 12.54 22.37
CA GLN A 723 2.17 12.47 23.64
C GLN A 723 0.86 11.68 23.49
N GLN A 724 0.14 11.90 22.39
CA GLN A 724 -1.08 11.16 22.07
C GLN A 724 -0.77 9.68 21.81
N LYS A 725 0.27 9.36 21.02
CA LYS A 725 0.75 7.98 20.81
C LYS A 725 1.01 7.28 22.14
N MET A 726 1.79 7.88 23.05
CA MET A 726 2.05 7.34 24.39
C MET A 726 0.77 7.17 25.20
N GLN A 727 -0.17 8.13 25.12
CA GLN A 727 -1.46 8.04 25.82
C GLN A 727 -2.33 6.90 25.28
N MET A 728 -2.38 6.71 23.96
CA MET A 728 -3.09 5.60 23.33
C MET A 728 -2.48 4.26 23.74
N THR A 729 -1.14 4.12 23.70
CA THR A 729 -0.46 2.92 24.19
C THR A 729 -0.82 2.58 25.63
N MET A 730 -0.79 3.57 26.53
CA MET A 730 -1.09 3.35 27.94
C MET A 730 -2.58 3.09 28.19
N ASN A 731 -3.47 3.70 27.40
CA ASN A 731 -4.91 3.42 27.44
C ASN A 731 -5.23 2.03 26.90
N ALA A 732 -4.47 1.54 25.93
CA ALA A 732 -4.61 0.20 25.40
C ALA A 732 -4.13 -0.83 26.43
N LEU A 733 -2.94 -0.63 27.02
CA LEU A 733 -2.36 -1.53 28.03
C LEU A 733 -3.13 -1.53 29.36
N CYS A 734 -3.65 -0.37 29.78
CA CYS A 734 -4.33 -0.18 31.07
C CYS A 734 -5.51 0.80 30.92
N PRO A 735 -6.62 0.41 30.26
CA PRO A 735 -7.76 1.28 30.05
C PRO A 735 -8.42 1.71 31.37
N PRO A 736 -8.74 3.02 31.54
CA PRO A 736 -9.31 3.52 32.78
C PRO A 736 -10.69 2.89 33.04
N GLY A 737 -10.93 2.45 34.27
CA GLY A 737 -12.24 1.96 34.73
C GLY A 737 -12.58 0.50 34.38
N ARG A 738 -11.70 -0.25 33.68
CA ARG A 738 -11.94 -1.67 33.36
C ARG A 738 -11.55 -2.62 34.50
N LYS A 739 -12.20 -3.79 34.53
CA LYS A 739 -11.89 -4.88 35.49
C LYS A 739 -10.65 -5.63 35.02
N LEU A 740 -9.92 -6.25 35.97
CA LEU A 740 -8.68 -7.01 35.70
C LEU A 740 -8.85 -8.12 34.65
N GLY A 741 -10.05 -8.74 34.58
CA GLY A 741 -10.38 -9.76 33.59
C GLY A 741 -10.31 -9.27 32.14
N ASP A 742 -10.63 -7.98 31.91
CA ASP A 742 -10.78 -7.38 30.59
C ASP A 742 -9.51 -6.64 30.13
N LEU A 743 -8.46 -6.62 30.95
CA LEU A 743 -7.17 -6.02 30.59
C LEU A 743 -6.39 -6.95 29.66
N PRO A 744 -5.65 -6.40 28.69
CA PRO A 744 -4.82 -7.18 27.80
C PRO A 744 -3.60 -7.77 28.49
N TRP A 745 -3.03 -8.80 27.86
CA TRP A 745 -1.78 -9.42 28.30
C TRP A 745 -0.58 -8.68 27.71
N LEU A 746 0.38 -8.34 28.58
CA LEU A 746 1.70 -7.80 28.25
C LEU A 746 2.73 -8.92 28.42
N GLU A 747 3.42 -9.25 27.32
CA GLU A 747 4.64 -10.08 27.38
C GLU A 747 5.86 -9.17 27.49
N CYS A 748 6.71 -9.39 28.50
CA CYS A 748 7.90 -8.57 28.69
C CYS A 748 9.02 -9.34 29.39
N PHE A 749 10.25 -8.89 29.22
CA PHE A 749 11.37 -9.34 30.03
C PHE A 749 11.58 -8.41 31.23
N ILE A 750 11.82 -9.02 32.39
CA ILE A 750 12.16 -8.31 33.62
C ILE A 750 13.44 -8.84 34.23
N LYS A 751 14.29 -7.94 34.72
CA LYS A 751 15.50 -8.28 35.48
C LYS A 751 15.33 -7.88 36.94
N SER A 752 15.72 -8.76 37.87
CA SER A 752 15.73 -8.47 39.30
C SER A 752 17.09 -7.95 39.76
N TYR A 753 17.09 -7.02 40.71
CA TYR A 753 18.31 -6.45 41.30
C TYR A 753 18.10 -6.09 42.77
N ASN A 754 19.17 -6.15 43.55
CA ASN A 754 19.13 -5.84 44.97
C ASN A 754 19.46 -4.36 45.21
N VAL A 755 18.59 -3.66 45.93
CA VAL A 755 18.88 -2.33 46.45
C VAL A 755 19.11 -2.47 47.95
N ARG A 756 20.28 -1.99 48.42
CA ARG A 756 20.61 -1.94 49.84
C ARG A 756 20.08 -0.62 50.39
N ASP A 757 18.95 -0.67 51.08
CA ASP A 757 18.56 0.42 51.97
C ASP A 757 19.04 0.11 53.39
N ALA A 758 19.35 1.12 54.19
CA ALA A 758 20.08 1.03 55.47
C ALA A 758 19.47 0.07 56.50
N MET A 759 18.25 -0.43 56.27
CA MET A 759 17.52 -1.34 57.17
C MET A 759 16.98 -2.62 56.49
N LYS A 760 16.99 -2.77 55.16
CA LYS A 760 16.48 -3.98 54.45
C LYS A 760 17.13 -4.18 53.07
N ASN A 761 17.47 -5.44 52.74
CA ASN A 761 17.72 -5.87 51.37
C ASN A 761 16.38 -6.02 50.65
N GLN A 762 16.09 -5.16 49.69
CA GLN A 762 14.84 -5.22 48.91
C GLN A 762 15.16 -5.50 47.44
N VAL A 763 14.42 -6.44 46.86
CA VAL A 763 14.53 -6.82 45.46
C VAL A 763 13.62 -5.91 44.62
N TYR A 764 14.18 -5.35 43.57
CA TYR A 764 13.50 -4.53 42.57
C TYR A 764 13.53 -5.22 41.21
N TYR A 765 12.61 -4.83 40.34
CA TYR A 765 12.47 -5.40 39.01
C TYR A 765 12.42 -4.29 37.97
N GLN A 766 13.07 -4.48 36.83
CA GLN A 766 13.10 -3.52 35.73
C GLN A 766 12.80 -4.23 34.41
N ILE A 767 11.93 -3.62 33.59
CA ILE A 767 11.63 -4.06 32.23
C ILE A 767 12.83 -3.77 31.33
N PHE A 768 13.20 -4.71 30.47
CA PHE A 768 14.26 -4.55 29.48
C PHE A 768 13.91 -5.32 28.20
N ASP A 769 14.58 -5.01 27.08
CA ASP A 769 14.45 -5.70 25.78
C ASP A 769 13.00 -6.05 25.39
N THR A 770 12.09 -5.11 25.63
CA THR A 770 10.65 -5.24 25.40
C THR A 770 10.18 -4.00 24.67
N THR A 771 9.45 -4.17 23.56
CA THR A 771 8.76 -3.09 22.86
C THR A 771 7.27 -3.40 22.76
N VAL A 772 6.42 -2.37 22.78
CA VAL A 772 4.98 -2.54 22.49
C VAL A 772 4.79 -2.82 21.00
N ALA A 773 3.80 -3.64 20.63
CA ALA A 773 3.52 -3.94 19.23
C ALA A 773 3.02 -2.68 18.49
N GLU A 774 3.39 -2.52 17.21
CA GLU A 774 2.97 -1.38 16.38
C GLU A 774 1.43 -1.32 16.20
N ASP A 775 0.73 -2.44 16.39
CA ASP A 775 -0.74 -2.58 16.30
C ASP A 775 -1.51 -2.02 17.53
N VAL A 776 -0.84 -1.39 18.50
CA VAL A 776 -1.43 -0.94 19.78
C VAL A 776 -1.88 0.53 19.77
N VAL A 777 -1.55 1.29 18.72
CA VAL A 777 -1.91 2.72 18.57
C VAL A 777 -2.72 2.95 17.31
#